data_AF-A0AAC9N0K1-F1
#
_entry.id   AF-A0AAC9N0K1-F1
#
_cell.length_a   1.000
_cell.length_b   1.000
_cell.length_c   1.000
_cell.angle_alpha   90.00
_cell.angle_beta   90.00
_cell.angle_gamma   90.00
#
_symmetry.space_group_name_H-M   'P 1'
#
loop_
_entity.id
_entity.type
_entity.pdbx_description
1 polymer ?
#
loop_
_entity_poly.entity_id
_entity_poly.type
_entity_poly.pdbx_seq_one_letter_code
_entity_poly.pdbx_strand_id
1 'polypeptide(L)'
;MSGPANTKRPTSLGADTPLASVSAVNARTGSIAGRSPGDRSSRGRSRSNTGHGGSDSSGRAGEAAQRTDLFGDPAFAGLRIALAVAAIGALLAMLALPMGLTAPSVEPAFGSWPLLALLDILPVALAVLFAVRGRSAAAIGLLIASAAVAPGRALLDAVLLVDPVAAVRPELVLFDSLESVSAGLGAYLLLAARLAALVAGILAFRAVDRDVRGSTADIGAVETPEPAGSAVLRSNSPGGRPGIPIGPLCFIVAACLGLAGAPVSSDNPYLLPHAVLDTDGLTMVGWMVTLLGLIAAALLAPADPAADSPSGSDRVLGGLLGTGLMVIALAAPFAAAGLFGADLGPTSGPIFALVAAAGLLLLALRVALRSARRTSTARTGEVTLPATGRLRRAAGVLALLAGVALFLGVLLPSLAPTSELIAEPANHQASLLVPAGGLLTLLGIGLLLPWGSTIVRPAFVVAWLAAPMVAAVALDVVFAANQLVGAGLGAGAWLIMAAVPLASTGAFLAWTAGAVEREDVDLSEWPTDRVALVPAVAGVLWAAGAFLLPVLESEEFAPAGVLENFQIASWAQILGLLGVLGASALAPRARPVQAAGLFLGAAALLVLRVLEFPLTAARALDAQPGPGLWLGACGIVALLAGAGIVLRVTRRDADPSHRR
;
A
#
# COMPACT_ATOMS: atom_id res chain seq x y z
N MET A 1 69.35 30.85 22.44
CA MET A 1 69.64 29.52 21.87
C MET A 1 68.56 29.24 20.84
N SER A 2 68.73 29.75 19.61
CA SER A 2 69.31 29.05 18.44
C SER A 2 68.40 27.91 17.96
N GLY A 3 67.76 27.93 16.80
CA GLY A 3 67.81 28.76 15.60
C GLY A 3 67.14 27.97 14.44
N PRO A 4 66.75 28.59 13.32
CA PRO A 4 65.70 28.13 12.40
C PRO A 4 66.21 27.78 10.97
N ALA A 5 65.27 27.65 10.01
CA ALA A 5 65.37 27.52 8.52
C ALA A 5 64.93 26.12 8.00
N ASN A 6 64.26 25.96 6.85
CA ASN A 6 64.44 26.68 5.60
C ASN A 6 63.23 26.57 4.65
N THR A 7 63.09 27.62 3.86
CA THR A 7 62.21 27.89 2.72
C THR A 7 62.41 26.98 1.50
N LYS A 8 61.37 26.84 0.65
CA LYS A 8 61.42 27.16 -0.80
C LYS A 8 60.03 27.14 -1.46
N ARG A 9 59.84 28.12 -2.34
CA ARG A 9 58.65 28.49 -3.13
C ARG A 9 58.95 28.23 -4.63
N PRO A 10 58.16 28.72 -5.60
CA PRO A 10 57.36 27.95 -6.58
C PRO A 10 57.97 27.89 -8.00
N THR A 11 57.33 27.14 -8.90
CA THR A 11 57.51 27.31 -10.36
C THR A 11 56.18 27.41 -11.07
N SER A 12 55.93 28.60 -11.61
CA SER A 12 55.00 28.89 -12.70
C SER A 12 55.73 28.70 -14.04
N LEU A 13 55.09 28.10 -15.03
CA LEU A 13 55.39 28.31 -16.44
C LEU A 13 54.07 28.27 -17.23
N GLY A 14 53.81 29.36 -17.95
CA GLY A 14 52.67 29.51 -18.86
C GLY A 14 53.06 29.26 -20.32
N ALA A 15 52.27 29.86 -21.22
CA ALA A 15 52.26 29.81 -22.69
C ALA A 15 51.47 28.62 -23.28
N ASP A 16 50.59 28.72 -24.29
CA ASP A 16 50.03 29.82 -25.09
C ASP A 16 48.75 29.31 -25.81
N THR A 17 47.87 30.24 -26.16
CA THR A 17 46.69 30.23 -27.08
C THR A 17 46.88 29.51 -28.44
N PRO A 18 45.84 29.14 -29.26
CA PRO A 18 44.74 30.02 -29.67
C PRO A 18 43.35 29.42 -30.06
N LEU A 19 42.47 30.37 -30.39
CA LEU A 19 41.11 30.33 -30.97
C LEU A 19 41.00 29.61 -32.34
N ALA A 20 39.88 28.91 -32.55
CA ALA A 20 39.09 28.77 -33.81
C ALA A 20 37.88 27.85 -33.48
N SER A 21 36.61 28.26 -33.46
CA SER A 21 35.71 28.69 -34.55
C SER A 21 35.41 27.63 -35.63
N VAL A 22 34.10 27.48 -35.91
CA VAL A 22 33.45 27.06 -37.17
C VAL A 22 33.07 25.57 -37.39
N SER A 23 31.74 25.39 -37.46
CA SER A 23 30.90 24.53 -38.34
C SER A 23 31.07 23.01 -38.31
N ALA A 24 30.02 22.23 -38.04
CA ALA A 24 28.89 21.89 -38.92
C ALA A 24 29.16 20.67 -39.83
N VAL A 25 28.15 19.79 -39.88
CA VAL A 25 27.74 19.00 -41.05
C VAL A 25 28.69 17.88 -41.52
N ASN A 26 28.29 16.63 -41.24
CA ASN A 26 27.96 15.58 -42.23
C ASN A 26 27.80 14.22 -41.52
N ALA A 27 26.61 13.61 -41.57
CA ALA A 27 26.06 12.80 -42.67
C ALA A 27 26.40 11.30 -42.50
N ARG A 28 25.36 10.51 -42.29
CA ARG A 28 25.30 9.09 -42.67
C ARG A 28 24.05 8.86 -43.51
N THR A 29 24.30 8.75 -44.81
CA THR A 29 23.92 7.60 -45.67
C THR A 29 23.05 6.52 -45.00
N GLY A 30 21.96 6.03 -45.61
CA GLY A 30 21.43 6.31 -46.94
C GLY A 30 20.13 5.55 -47.18
N SER A 31 19.46 5.87 -48.28
CA SER A 31 18.49 4.99 -48.92
C SER A 31 18.42 5.40 -50.39
N ILE A 32 18.94 4.52 -51.24
CA ILE A 32 18.81 4.56 -52.70
C ILE A 32 17.77 3.49 -53.07
N ALA A 33 16.63 3.95 -53.57
CA ALA A 33 15.80 3.34 -54.61
C ALA A 33 14.68 4.36 -54.90
N GLY A 34 14.45 4.92 -56.08
CA GLY A 34 14.92 4.60 -57.42
C GLY A 34 13.73 4.44 -58.36
N ARG A 35 13.35 5.54 -59.06
CA ARG A 35 12.50 5.66 -60.28
C ARG A 35 10.99 5.41 -60.11
N SER A 36 10.05 6.06 -60.83
CA SER A 36 10.09 6.94 -62.02
C SER A 36 8.77 7.77 -62.12
N PRO A 37 8.68 8.79 -63.01
CA PRO A 37 7.67 9.86 -62.99
C PRO A 37 6.63 9.82 -64.14
N GLY A 38 5.60 10.65 -63.99
CA GLY A 38 4.54 10.95 -64.98
C GLY A 38 3.18 10.82 -64.31
N ASP A 39 2.24 11.77 -64.32
CA ASP A 39 1.87 12.66 -65.40
C ASP A 39 1.06 13.86 -64.86
N ARG A 40 1.11 14.99 -65.58
CA ARG A 40 0.36 16.21 -65.33
C ARG A 40 -0.96 16.18 -66.11
N SER A 41 -2.06 16.53 -65.49
CA SER A 41 -3.17 17.31 -66.09
C SER A 41 -4.20 17.60 -64.99
N SER A 42 -4.39 18.85 -64.55
CA SER A 42 -5.15 19.96 -65.16
C SER A 42 -6.68 19.81 -65.12
N ARG A 43 -7.33 20.89 -64.66
CA ARG A 43 -8.78 21.23 -64.67
C ARG A 43 -9.59 20.68 -63.49
N GLY A 44 -10.47 21.44 -62.84
CA GLY A 44 -10.96 22.79 -63.13
C GLY A 44 -11.85 23.32 -61.99
N ARG A 45 -12.02 24.63 -62.00
CA ARG A 45 -12.94 25.44 -61.17
C ARG A 45 -14.36 24.85 -61.11
N SER A 46 -15.02 24.98 -59.96
CA SER A 46 -16.34 25.59 -59.93
C SER A 46 -16.55 26.41 -58.64
N ARG A 47 -17.24 27.52 -58.81
CA ARG A 47 -17.53 28.60 -57.88
C ARG A 47 -18.92 28.39 -57.26
N SER A 48 -19.15 29.15 -56.18
CA SER A 48 -20.42 29.64 -55.64
C SER A 48 -21.41 28.63 -55.04
N ASN A 49 -21.72 28.79 -53.74
CA ASN A 49 -22.96 29.49 -53.42
C ASN A 49 -22.89 30.16 -52.03
N THR A 50 -23.47 31.35 -51.98
CA THR A 50 -23.63 32.26 -50.85
C THR A 50 -24.93 31.98 -50.09
N GLY A 51 -24.87 32.07 -48.77
CA GLY A 51 -25.90 32.72 -47.95
C GLY A 51 -27.07 31.88 -47.44
N HIS A 52 -27.03 31.53 -46.15
CA HIS A 52 -28.15 31.85 -45.25
C HIS A 52 -27.65 31.94 -43.80
N GLY A 53 -27.83 33.11 -43.21
CA GLY A 53 -27.67 33.34 -41.78
C GLY A 53 -28.94 32.95 -41.02
N GLY A 54 -28.75 32.63 -39.75
CA GLY A 54 -29.82 32.59 -38.75
C GLY A 54 -30.01 31.22 -38.11
N SER A 55 -29.30 30.96 -37.00
CA SER A 55 -29.85 30.33 -35.77
C SER A 55 -28.75 29.96 -34.76
N ASP A 56 -27.96 30.91 -34.26
CA ASP A 56 -26.99 30.65 -33.16
C ASP A 56 -27.57 30.97 -31.76
N SER A 57 -28.86 31.30 -31.64
CA SER A 57 -29.50 31.63 -30.37
C SER A 57 -30.28 30.47 -29.72
N SER A 58 -30.51 29.35 -30.41
CA SER A 58 -31.23 28.19 -29.86
C SER A 58 -30.33 27.21 -29.09
N GLY A 59 -29.03 27.16 -29.39
CA GLY A 59 -28.09 26.26 -28.72
C GLY A 59 -27.81 26.62 -27.26
N ARG A 60 -27.69 27.92 -26.93
CA ARG A 60 -27.42 28.38 -25.56
C ARG A 60 -28.64 28.35 -24.64
N ALA A 61 -29.85 28.52 -25.18
CA ALA A 61 -31.08 28.39 -24.41
C ALA A 61 -31.39 26.91 -24.08
N GLY A 62 -31.11 26.00 -25.01
CA GLY A 62 -31.20 24.55 -24.77
C GLY A 62 -30.20 24.05 -23.72
N GLU A 63 -28.96 24.55 -23.72
CA GLU A 63 -27.91 24.15 -22.76
C GLU A 63 -28.17 24.68 -21.33
N ALA A 64 -28.87 25.82 -21.20
CA ALA A 64 -29.30 26.37 -19.90
C ALA A 64 -30.57 25.68 -19.35
N ALA A 65 -31.51 25.31 -20.22
CA ALA A 65 -32.68 24.50 -19.86
C ALA A 65 -32.31 23.04 -19.51
N GLN A 66 -31.35 22.45 -20.24
CA GLN A 66 -30.87 21.09 -19.97
C GLN A 66 -30.03 20.98 -18.69
N ARG A 67 -29.41 22.09 -18.23
CA ARG A 67 -28.77 22.17 -16.91
C ARG A 67 -29.74 22.31 -15.75
N THR A 68 -30.98 22.76 -15.99
CA THR A 68 -31.98 22.93 -14.94
C THR A 68 -32.84 21.68 -14.73
N ASP A 69 -32.98 20.82 -15.76
CA ASP A 69 -33.67 19.52 -15.63
C ASP A 69 -32.81 18.40 -15.02
N LEU A 70 -31.50 18.62 -14.82
CA LEU A 70 -30.64 17.71 -14.02
C LEU A 70 -31.13 17.56 -12.56
N PHE A 71 -32.02 18.47 -12.11
CA PHE A 71 -32.55 18.45 -10.75
C PHE A 71 -33.78 17.55 -10.55
N GLY A 72 -34.44 17.12 -11.63
CA GLY A 72 -35.66 16.29 -11.62
C GLY A 72 -35.44 14.79 -11.81
N ASP A 73 -34.20 14.37 -12.06
CA ASP A 73 -33.88 12.98 -12.40
C ASP A 73 -33.96 12.06 -11.14
N PRO A 74 -34.80 11.00 -11.14
CA PRO A 74 -35.03 10.13 -9.99
C PRO A 74 -33.77 9.41 -9.48
N ALA A 75 -32.74 9.23 -10.32
CA ALA A 75 -31.44 8.68 -9.90
C ALA A 75 -30.72 9.62 -8.92
N PHE A 76 -30.88 10.94 -9.06
CA PHE A 76 -30.30 11.94 -8.17
C PHE A 76 -31.05 12.09 -6.85
N ALA A 77 -32.34 11.73 -6.79
CA ALA A 77 -33.13 11.80 -5.57
C ALA A 77 -32.56 10.88 -4.47
N GLY A 78 -32.12 9.67 -4.83
CA GLY A 78 -31.54 8.71 -3.88
C GLY A 78 -30.24 9.20 -3.23
N LEU A 79 -29.33 9.78 -4.03
CA LEU A 79 -28.07 10.33 -3.54
C LEU A 79 -28.29 11.56 -2.64
N ARG A 80 -29.26 12.42 -2.95
CA ARG A 80 -29.59 13.59 -2.11
C ARG A 80 -30.06 13.18 -0.73
N ILE A 81 -30.93 12.18 -0.64
CA ILE A 81 -31.40 11.65 0.65
C ILE A 81 -30.21 11.08 1.43
N ALA A 82 -29.35 10.30 0.79
CA ALA A 82 -28.14 9.76 1.42
C ALA A 82 -27.23 10.88 1.97
N LEU A 83 -26.99 11.93 1.19
CA LEU A 83 -26.19 13.09 1.61
C LEU A 83 -26.84 13.87 2.77
N ALA A 84 -28.17 14.04 2.75
CA ALA A 84 -28.90 14.69 3.83
C ALA A 84 -28.79 13.91 5.15
N VAL A 85 -28.96 12.59 5.09
CA VAL A 85 -28.80 11.71 6.27
C VAL A 85 -27.37 11.75 6.79
N ALA A 86 -26.36 11.72 5.90
CA ALA A 86 -24.96 11.84 6.28
C ALA A 86 -24.66 13.19 6.96
N ALA A 87 -25.21 14.29 6.44
CA ALA A 87 -25.07 15.62 7.02
C ALA A 87 -25.71 15.74 8.41
N ILE A 88 -26.90 15.16 8.60
CA ILE A 88 -27.54 15.07 9.92
C ILE A 88 -26.63 14.28 10.88
N GLY A 89 -26.10 13.14 10.45
CA GLY A 89 -25.16 12.35 11.26
C GLY A 89 -23.92 13.15 11.69
N ALA A 90 -23.28 13.88 10.77
CA ALA A 90 -22.12 14.72 11.09
C ALA A 90 -22.46 15.85 12.08
N LEU A 91 -23.65 16.47 11.95
CA LEU A 91 -24.12 17.48 12.89
C LEU A 91 -24.36 16.90 14.29
N LEU A 92 -24.95 15.71 14.38
CA LEU A 92 -25.15 15.02 15.66
C LEU A 92 -23.81 14.70 16.34
N ALA A 93 -22.82 14.23 15.58
CA ALA A 93 -21.48 13.96 16.12
C ALA A 93 -20.79 15.24 16.63
N MET A 94 -20.91 16.35 15.90
CA MET A 94 -20.37 17.65 16.31
C MET A 94 -21.01 18.18 17.60
N LEU A 95 -22.31 17.94 17.78
CA LEU A 95 -23.08 18.37 18.96
C LEU A 95 -22.88 17.44 20.18
N ALA A 96 -22.33 16.24 20.00
CA ALA A 96 -22.25 15.26 21.08
C ALA A 96 -21.34 15.69 22.24
N LEU A 97 -20.10 16.11 21.95
CA LEU A 97 -19.15 16.58 22.97
C LEU A 97 -19.66 17.75 23.81
N PRO A 98 -20.16 18.87 23.22
CA PRO A 98 -20.63 20.01 24.01
C PRO A 98 -21.89 19.68 24.85
N MET A 99 -22.62 18.61 24.53
CA MET A 99 -23.77 18.13 25.31
C MET A 99 -23.39 17.21 26.47
N GLY A 100 -22.10 16.91 26.65
CA GLY A 100 -21.57 16.05 27.71
C GLY A 100 -21.73 14.56 27.40
N LEU A 101 -20.61 13.84 27.34
CA LEU A 101 -20.58 12.39 27.10
C LEU A 101 -20.87 11.58 28.35
N THR A 102 -20.66 12.16 29.52
CA THR A 102 -20.85 11.56 30.83
C THR A 102 -21.64 12.46 31.77
N ALA A 103 -22.23 11.87 32.81
CA ALA A 103 -22.88 12.58 33.92
C ALA A 103 -22.35 12.01 35.25
N PRO A 104 -21.61 12.81 36.06
CA PRO A 104 -21.17 14.19 35.79
C PRO A 104 -20.23 14.32 34.58
N SER A 105 -20.15 15.52 33.99
CA SER A 105 -19.32 15.77 32.82
C SER A 105 -17.84 15.75 33.17
N VAL A 106 -17.08 14.86 32.54
CA VAL A 106 -15.63 14.75 32.69
C VAL A 106 -14.97 15.32 31.44
N GLU A 107 -13.88 16.07 31.62
CA GLU A 107 -13.19 16.75 30.52
C GLU A 107 -12.31 15.78 29.71
N PRO A 108 -12.08 16.05 28.41
CA PRO A 108 -11.10 15.32 27.61
C PRO A 108 -9.66 15.68 27.99
N ALA A 109 -8.70 14.81 27.68
CA ALA A 109 -7.27 15.01 27.96
C ALA A 109 -6.67 16.25 27.26
N PHE A 110 -7.29 16.70 26.17
CA PHE A 110 -6.92 17.91 25.44
C PHE A 110 -8.17 18.49 24.75
N GLY A 111 -8.08 19.72 24.24
CA GLY A 111 -9.15 20.38 23.48
C GLY A 111 -9.45 19.73 22.12
N SER A 112 -9.98 18.51 22.13
CA SER A 112 -10.18 17.62 20.99
C SER A 112 -11.39 17.98 20.11
N TRP A 113 -12.35 18.76 20.64
CA TRP A 113 -13.61 19.06 19.96
C TRP A 113 -13.47 19.58 18.52
N PRO A 114 -12.61 20.59 18.22
CA PRO A 114 -12.46 21.07 16.85
C PRO A 114 -11.94 20.01 15.89
N LEU A 115 -11.02 19.16 16.37
CA LEU A 115 -10.43 18.08 15.58
C LEU A 115 -11.50 17.01 15.26
N LEU A 116 -12.27 16.59 16.26
CA LEU A 116 -13.33 15.58 16.08
C LEU A 116 -14.44 16.10 15.17
N ALA A 117 -14.89 17.35 15.36
CA ALA A 117 -15.86 17.99 14.48
C ALA A 117 -15.36 18.05 13.03
N LEU A 118 -14.10 18.41 12.81
CA LEU A 118 -13.49 18.41 11.49
C LEU A 118 -13.48 17.01 10.86
N LEU A 119 -13.09 15.98 11.62
CA LEU A 119 -13.01 14.60 11.13
C LEU A 119 -14.38 14.00 10.79
N ASP A 120 -15.43 14.34 11.54
CA ASP A 120 -16.78 13.86 11.27
C ASP A 120 -17.46 14.63 10.10
N ILE A 121 -17.15 15.92 9.91
CA ILE A 121 -17.71 16.74 8.81
C ILE A 121 -17.02 16.46 7.47
N LEU A 122 -15.71 16.23 7.47
CA LEU A 122 -14.88 16.20 6.26
C LEU A 122 -15.34 15.17 5.20
N PRO A 123 -15.67 13.90 5.53
CA PRO A 123 -16.17 12.95 4.55
C PRO A 123 -17.48 13.39 3.90
N VAL A 124 -18.39 14.00 4.69
CA VAL A 124 -19.69 14.47 4.18
C VAL A 124 -19.50 15.69 3.28
N ALA A 125 -18.68 16.65 3.70
CA ALA A 125 -18.37 17.83 2.91
C ALA A 125 -17.76 17.47 1.55
N LEU A 126 -16.86 16.49 1.52
CA LEU A 126 -16.25 15.99 0.27
C LEU A 126 -17.26 15.22 -0.59
N ALA A 127 -18.17 14.45 0.01
CA ALA A 127 -19.24 13.78 -0.73
C ALA A 127 -20.19 14.78 -1.38
N VAL A 128 -20.59 15.82 -0.66
CA VAL A 128 -21.38 16.94 -1.20
C VAL A 128 -20.63 17.66 -2.31
N LEU A 129 -19.34 17.96 -2.12
CA LEU A 129 -18.51 18.61 -3.14
C LEU A 129 -18.42 17.77 -4.43
N PHE A 130 -18.25 16.46 -4.33
CA PHE A 130 -18.23 15.58 -5.49
C PHE A 130 -19.60 15.52 -6.17
N ALA A 131 -20.69 15.44 -5.42
CA ALA A 131 -22.04 15.45 -5.97
C ALA A 131 -22.34 16.78 -6.71
N VAL A 132 -21.98 17.93 -6.13
CA VAL A 132 -22.13 19.26 -6.75
C VAL A 132 -21.28 19.39 -8.02
N ARG A 133 -20.10 18.76 -8.06
CA ARG A 133 -19.24 18.72 -9.25
C ARG A 133 -19.67 17.68 -10.29
N GLY A 134 -20.83 17.02 -10.13
CA GLY A 134 -21.34 16.01 -11.05
C GLY A 134 -20.62 14.66 -10.96
N ARG A 135 -19.76 14.44 -9.94
CA ARG A 135 -19.03 13.20 -9.69
C ARG A 135 -19.77 12.34 -8.66
N SER A 136 -21.02 12.00 -8.95
CA SER A 136 -21.91 11.24 -8.06
C SER A 136 -21.31 9.90 -7.63
N ALA A 137 -20.61 9.21 -8.54
CA ALA A 137 -19.94 7.94 -8.26
C ALA A 137 -18.85 8.06 -7.17
N ALA A 138 -18.10 9.17 -7.15
CA ALA A 138 -17.11 9.43 -6.09
C ALA A 138 -17.78 9.73 -4.75
N ALA A 139 -18.87 10.49 -4.75
CA ALA A 139 -19.65 10.75 -3.53
C ALA A 139 -20.20 9.44 -2.95
N ILE A 140 -20.71 8.54 -3.80
CA ILE A 140 -21.21 7.24 -3.37
C ILE A 140 -20.09 6.36 -2.79
N GLY A 141 -18.95 6.25 -3.49
CA GLY A 141 -17.81 5.47 -3.00
C GLY A 141 -17.32 5.93 -1.63
N LEU A 142 -17.31 7.26 -1.40
CA LEU A 142 -16.95 7.89 -0.14
C LEU A 142 -17.95 7.53 0.99
N LEU A 143 -19.26 7.60 0.72
CA LEU A 143 -20.30 7.23 1.68
C LEU A 143 -20.28 5.72 2.01
N ILE A 144 -20.07 4.85 1.02
CA ILE A 144 -19.96 3.40 1.24
C ILE A 144 -18.77 3.08 2.15
N ALA A 145 -17.61 3.72 1.92
CA ALA A 145 -16.45 3.53 2.77
C ALA A 145 -16.73 3.95 4.23
N SER A 146 -17.41 5.07 4.44
CA SER A 146 -17.80 5.51 5.79
C SER A 146 -18.78 4.54 6.47
N ALA A 147 -19.74 4.01 5.73
CA ALA A 147 -20.74 3.08 6.26
C ALA A 147 -20.16 1.70 6.56
N ALA A 148 -19.13 1.24 5.85
CA ALA A 148 -18.48 -0.02 6.14
C ALA A 148 -17.81 -0.04 7.53
N VAL A 149 -17.32 1.11 7.99
CA VAL A 149 -16.63 1.28 9.28
C VAL A 149 -17.61 1.64 10.42
N ALA A 150 -18.78 2.18 10.08
CA ALA A 150 -19.76 2.69 11.04
C ALA A 150 -20.25 1.68 12.10
N PRO A 151 -20.51 0.38 11.80
CA PRO A 151 -20.96 -0.58 12.81
C PRO A 151 -19.92 -0.82 13.91
N GLY A 152 -18.65 -0.92 13.54
CA GLY A 152 -17.57 -1.10 14.51
C GLY A 152 -17.39 0.14 15.38
N ARG A 153 -17.44 1.34 14.78
CA ARG A 153 -17.42 2.60 15.55
C ARG A 153 -18.64 2.76 16.46
N ALA A 154 -19.82 2.32 16.03
CA ALA A 154 -21.01 2.34 16.86
C ALA A 154 -20.86 1.42 18.08
N LEU A 155 -20.24 0.25 17.93
CA LEU A 155 -19.93 -0.64 19.06
C LEU A 155 -18.92 0.00 20.02
N LEU A 156 -17.87 0.63 19.49
CA LEU A 156 -16.88 1.36 20.30
C LEU A 156 -17.54 2.52 21.06
N ASP A 157 -18.42 3.28 20.40
CA ASP A 157 -19.16 4.38 21.04
C ASP A 157 -20.22 3.85 22.03
N ALA A 158 -20.76 2.63 21.83
CA ALA A 158 -21.69 1.98 22.76
C ALA A 158 -21.03 1.53 24.08
N VAL A 159 -19.71 1.34 24.11
CA VAL A 159 -18.97 1.09 25.36
C VAL A 159 -19.20 2.24 26.34
N LEU A 160 -19.27 3.48 25.86
CA LEU A 160 -19.58 4.66 26.69
C LEU A 160 -20.96 4.61 27.36
N LEU A 161 -21.89 3.79 26.85
CA LEU A 161 -23.21 3.62 27.44
C LEU A 161 -23.24 2.58 28.56
N VAL A 162 -22.33 1.60 28.50
CA VAL A 162 -22.26 0.47 29.43
C VAL A 162 -21.25 0.73 30.52
N ASP A 163 -20.03 1.09 30.11
CA ASP A 163 -18.90 1.37 30.99
C ASP A 163 -18.02 2.48 30.37
N PRO A 164 -18.28 3.75 30.74
CA PRO A 164 -17.50 4.88 30.26
C PRO A 164 -16.00 4.77 30.55
N VAL A 165 -15.61 4.11 31.65
CA VAL A 165 -14.21 4.01 32.09
C VAL A 165 -13.43 3.05 31.19
N ALA A 166 -14.07 1.99 30.71
CA ALA A 166 -13.46 1.00 29.83
C ALA A 166 -13.23 1.47 28.38
N ALA A 167 -13.77 2.63 27.97
CA ALA A 167 -13.73 3.06 26.58
C ALA A 167 -12.33 3.51 26.09
N VAL A 168 -11.38 3.79 26.99
CA VAL A 168 -10.00 4.27 26.70
C VAL A 168 -9.95 5.27 25.54
N ARG A 169 -10.69 6.39 25.68
CA ARG A 169 -10.77 7.46 24.69
C ARG A 169 -10.37 8.81 25.28
N PRO A 170 -9.06 9.09 25.43
CA PRO A 170 -8.58 10.33 26.05
C PRO A 170 -9.05 11.60 25.32
N GLU A 171 -9.31 11.52 24.02
CA GLU A 171 -9.91 12.59 23.22
C GLU A 171 -11.39 12.86 23.56
N LEU A 172 -12.06 11.96 24.27
CA LEU A 172 -13.46 12.12 24.67
C LEU A 172 -13.57 12.41 26.17
N VAL A 173 -12.89 11.60 26.99
CA VAL A 173 -13.00 11.62 28.45
C VAL A 173 -11.67 11.16 29.05
N LEU A 174 -11.15 11.88 30.05
CA LEU A 174 -10.00 11.45 30.87
C LEU A 174 -10.42 11.40 32.34
N PHE A 175 -10.49 10.20 32.91
CA PHE A 175 -10.86 10.03 34.31
C PHE A 175 -9.67 10.29 35.24
N ASP A 176 -9.94 10.98 36.35
CA ASP A 176 -9.00 11.30 37.43
C ASP A 176 -9.40 10.65 38.78
N SER A 177 -10.52 9.93 38.80
CA SER A 177 -11.11 9.31 39.98
C SER A 177 -11.89 8.05 39.61
N LEU A 178 -12.13 7.19 40.61
CA LEU A 178 -12.94 5.96 40.49
C LEU A 178 -14.43 6.20 40.80
N GLU A 179 -14.90 7.45 40.74
CA GLU A 179 -16.31 7.74 40.99
C GLU A 179 -17.18 7.11 39.90
N SER A 180 -18.36 6.60 40.28
CA SER A 180 -19.26 5.98 39.31
C SER A 180 -19.82 7.03 38.36
N VAL A 181 -19.49 6.90 37.08
CA VAL A 181 -19.93 7.82 36.03
C VAL A 181 -20.98 7.16 35.15
N SER A 182 -22.06 7.88 34.85
CA SER A 182 -23.13 7.41 33.95
C SER A 182 -23.02 8.05 32.57
N ALA A 183 -23.64 7.43 31.57
CA ALA A 183 -23.65 7.95 30.20
C ALA A 183 -24.46 9.25 30.07
N GLY A 184 -23.84 10.28 29.47
CA GLY A 184 -24.47 11.56 29.18
C GLY A 184 -25.22 11.57 27.84
N LEU A 185 -25.94 12.67 27.57
CA LEU A 185 -26.71 12.84 26.33
C LEU A 185 -25.84 12.75 25.08
N GLY A 186 -24.60 13.23 25.17
CA GLY A 186 -23.63 13.20 24.09
C GLY A 186 -23.32 11.79 23.59
N ALA A 187 -23.26 10.79 24.48
CA ALA A 187 -22.98 9.41 24.08
C ALA A 187 -24.07 8.84 23.16
N TYR A 188 -25.34 9.15 23.45
CA TYR A 188 -26.47 8.78 22.58
C TYR A 188 -26.42 9.50 21.22
N LEU A 189 -26.01 10.78 21.20
CA LEU A 189 -25.84 11.54 19.97
C LEU A 189 -24.73 10.98 19.07
N LEU A 190 -23.60 10.55 19.65
CA LEU A 190 -22.54 9.85 18.92
C LEU A 190 -23.06 8.55 18.30
N LEU A 191 -23.76 7.73 19.08
CA LEU A 191 -24.31 6.48 18.59
C LEU A 191 -25.30 6.73 17.43
N ALA A 192 -26.20 7.71 17.58
CA ALA A 192 -27.13 8.11 16.54
C ALA A 192 -26.40 8.60 15.26
N ALA A 193 -25.30 9.33 15.41
CA ALA A 193 -24.48 9.77 14.29
C ALA A 193 -23.87 8.59 13.51
N ARG A 194 -23.36 7.55 14.20
CA ARG A 194 -22.82 6.35 13.54
C ARG A 194 -23.90 5.56 12.81
N LEU A 195 -25.09 5.44 13.40
CA LEU A 195 -26.24 4.82 12.73
C LEU A 195 -26.68 5.61 11.50
N ALA A 196 -26.70 6.94 11.56
CA ALA A 196 -27.00 7.78 10.40
C ALA A 196 -25.97 7.59 9.27
N ALA A 197 -24.67 7.49 9.59
CA ALA A 197 -23.64 7.21 8.60
C ALA A 197 -23.84 5.85 7.91
N LEU A 198 -24.20 4.80 8.68
CA LEU A 198 -24.54 3.49 8.14
C LEU A 198 -25.73 3.55 7.18
N VAL A 199 -26.82 4.20 7.59
CA VAL A 199 -28.04 4.36 6.76
C VAL A 199 -27.72 5.15 5.49
N ALA A 200 -26.93 6.22 5.59
CA ALA A 200 -26.52 7.01 4.43
C ALA A 200 -25.76 6.18 3.39
N GLY A 201 -24.81 5.33 3.81
CA GLY A 201 -24.09 4.45 2.88
C GLY A 201 -24.97 3.37 2.26
N ILE A 202 -25.92 2.79 3.02
CA ILE A 202 -26.91 1.84 2.47
C ILE A 202 -27.76 2.53 1.41
N LEU A 203 -28.24 3.75 1.66
CA LEU A 203 -29.01 4.53 0.69
C LEU A 203 -28.18 4.86 -0.56
N ALA A 204 -26.91 5.24 -0.39
CA ALA A 204 -25.99 5.50 -1.50
C ALA A 204 -25.73 4.24 -2.35
N PHE A 205 -25.55 3.08 -1.70
CA PHE A 205 -25.40 1.80 -2.38
C PHE A 205 -26.65 1.42 -3.19
N ARG A 206 -27.85 1.63 -2.63
CA ARG A 206 -29.12 1.36 -3.33
C ARG A 206 -29.42 2.35 -4.46
N ALA A 207 -28.81 3.53 -4.46
CA ALA A 207 -28.90 4.47 -5.57
C ALA A 207 -28.15 3.95 -6.80
N VAL A 208 -27.02 3.24 -6.59
CA VAL A 208 -26.23 2.61 -7.67
C VAL A 208 -26.96 1.46 -8.35
N ASP A 209 -27.55 0.54 -7.58
CA ASP A 209 -28.21 -0.65 -8.13
C ASP A 209 -29.43 -0.27 -9.00
N ARG A 210 -30.08 0.86 -8.68
CA ARG A 210 -31.19 1.40 -9.48
C ARG A 210 -30.72 1.99 -10.82
N ASP A 211 -29.59 2.67 -10.84
CA ASP A 211 -29.03 3.28 -12.06
C ASP A 211 -28.62 2.19 -13.08
N VAL A 212 -27.98 1.11 -12.61
CA VAL A 212 -27.58 -0.03 -13.44
C VAL A 212 -28.78 -0.80 -14.00
N ARG A 213 -29.84 -1.00 -13.20
CA ARG A 213 -31.08 -1.67 -13.63
C ARG A 213 -31.96 -0.82 -14.54
N GLY A 214 -31.99 0.50 -14.32
CA GLY A 214 -32.73 1.44 -15.18
C GLY A 214 -32.13 1.52 -16.58
N SER A 215 -30.80 1.61 -16.67
CA SER A 215 -30.11 1.67 -17.96
C SER A 215 -30.24 0.39 -18.80
N THR A 216 -30.41 -0.78 -18.16
CA THR A 216 -30.67 -2.04 -18.86
C THR A 216 -32.12 -2.22 -19.32
N ALA A 217 -33.09 -1.59 -18.63
CA ALA A 217 -34.50 -1.61 -19.04
C ALA A 217 -34.77 -0.70 -20.26
N ASP A 218 -34.11 0.45 -20.36
CA ASP A 218 -34.29 1.39 -21.49
C ASP A 218 -33.67 0.89 -22.81
N ILE A 219 -32.68 -0.01 -22.75
CA ILE A 219 -32.09 -0.64 -23.95
C ILE A 219 -32.99 -1.78 -24.49
N GLY A 220 -33.94 -2.27 -23.69
CA GLY A 220 -34.86 -3.36 -24.07
C GLY A 220 -36.18 -2.93 -24.73
N ALA A 221 -36.45 -1.62 -24.85
CA ALA A 221 -37.75 -1.09 -25.28
C ALA A 221 -37.77 -0.49 -26.70
N VAL A 222 -36.82 -0.85 -27.56
CA VAL A 222 -36.92 -0.59 -29.01
C VAL A 222 -37.38 -1.89 -29.69
N GLU A 223 -38.69 -2.10 -29.73
CA GLU A 223 -39.31 -3.10 -30.59
C GLU A 223 -39.16 -2.65 -32.05
N THR A 224 -38.10 -3.12 -32.72
CA THR A 224 -38.04 -3.18 -34.19
C THR A 224 -38.24 -4.63 -34.63
N PRO A 225 -39.15 -4.94 -35.56
CA PRO A 225 -39.32 -6.30 -36.08
C PRO A 225 -38.08 -6.73 -36.88
N GLU A 226 -37.70 -7.99 -36.71
CA GLU A 226 -36.49 -8.63 -37.27
C GLU A 226 -36.24 -8.38 -38.78
N PRO A 227 -34.99 -8.61 -39.22
CA PRO A 227 -34.79 -9.87 -39.95
C PRO A 227 -33.68 -10.72 -39.34
N ALA A 228 -33.97 -12.01 -39.22
CA ALA A 228 -33.06 -13.07 -38.84
C ALA A 228 -31.72 -12.97 -39.57
N GLY A 229 -30.63 -12.92 -38.79
CA GLY A 229 -29.25 -13.05 -39.29
C GLY A 229 -28.35 -11.85 -39.08
N SER A 230 -28.15 -11.39 -37.82
CA SER A 230 -26.94 -10.65 -37.40
C SER A 230 -26.93 -10.22 -35.92
N ALA A 231 -27.56 -10.97 -35.01
CA ALA A 231 -27.62 -10.63 -33.58
C ALA A 231 -26.87 -11.65 -32.69
N VAL A 232 -25.62 -11.96 -33.02
CA VAL A 232 -24.68 -12.67 -32.11
C VAL A 232 -23.32 -11.96 -32.03
N LEU A 233 -23.21 -10.71 -32.49
CA LEU A 233 -22.13 -9.82 -32.04
C LEU A 233 -22.49 -9.29 -30.66
N ARG A 234 -22.55 -10.19 -29.68
CA ARG A 234 -22.23 -9.84 -28.30
C ARG A 234 -20.90 -9.13 -28.37
N SER A 235 -20.84 -7.90 -27.85
CA SER A 235 -19.59 -7.21 -27.58
C SER A 235 -18.78 -8.02 -26.58
N ASN A 236 -18.10 -9.06 -27.08
CA ASN A 236 -16.99 -9.71 -26.43
C ASN A 236 -15.80 -8.74 -26.51
N SER A 237 -15.90 -7.62 -25.80
CA SER A 237 -14.68 -6.98 -25.31
C SER A 237 -14.01 -8.02 -24.41
N PRO A 238 -12.77 -8.44 -24.69
CA PRO A 238 -12.09 -9.42 -23.86
C PRO A 238 -12.11 -8.90 -22.43
N GLY A 239 -12.70 -9.68 -21.53
CA GLY A 239 -12.82 -9.35 -20.12
C GLY A 239 -11.44 -9.17 -19.52
N GLY A 240 -10.97 -7.93 -19.50
CA GLY A 240 -9.88 -7.47 -18.66
C GLY A 240 -10.30 -7.75 -17.23
N ARG A 241 -9.81 -8.85 -16.66
CA ARG A 241 -10.03 -9.15 -15.25
C ARG A 241 -9.57 -7.92 -14.46
N PRO A 242 -10.40 -7.32 -13.60
CA PRO A 242 -9.94 -6.24 -12.73
C PRO A 242 -8.84 -6.83 -11.87
N GLY A 243 -7.59 -6.45 -12.17
CA GLY A 243 -6.46 -6.87 -11.36
C GLY A 243 -6.73 -6.41 -9.93
N ILE A 244 -6.80 -7.36 -9.00
CA ILE A 244 -6.95 -7.06 -7.57
C ILE A 244 -5.87 -6.03 -7.24
N PRO A 245 -6.22 -4.78 -6.87
CA PRO A 245 -5.19 -3.79 -6.66
C PRO A 245 -4.56 -4.09 -5.30
N ILE A 246 -3.37 -4.66 -5.39
CA ILE A 246 -2.55 -5.02 -4.23
C ILE A 246 -2.17 -3.76 -3.44
N GLY A 247 -2.09 -2.58 -4.10
CA GLY A 247 -1.70 -1.32 -3.47
C GLY A 247 -2.59 -0.89 -2.29
N PRO A 248 -3.91 -0.67 -2.50
CA PRO A 248 -4.88 -0.42 -1.43
C PRO A 248 -4.81 -1.47 -0.33
N LEU A 249 -4.66 -2.75 -0.69
CA LEU A 249 -4.60 -3.85 0.26
C LEU A 249 -3.34 -3.78 1.15
N CYS A 250 -2.18 -3.46 0.60
CA CYS A 250 -0.96 -3.30 1.39
C CYS A 250 -1.08 -2.12 2.37
N PHE A 251 -1.58 -0.97 1.91
CA PHE A 251 -1.76 0.18 2.79
C PHE A 251 -2.85 -0.07 3.83
N ILE A 252 -3.94 -0.78 3.50
CA ILE A 252 -4.99 -1.06 4.47
C ILE A 252 -4.54 -2.05 5.54
N VAL A 253 -3.79 -3.09 5.17
CA VAL A 253 -3.22 -4.02 6.14
C VAL A 253 -2.23 -3.30 7.06
N ALA A 254 -1.39 -2.42 6.51
CA ALA A 254 -0.49 -1.59 7.32
C ALA A 254 -1.28 -0.66 8.26
N ALA A 255 -2.35 -0.03 7.79
CA ALA A 255 -3.22 0.80 8.63
C ALA A 255 -3.88 -0.01 9.76
N CYS A 256 -4.41 -1.20 9.45
CA CYS A 256 -5.02 -2.07 10.45
C CYS A 256 -4.02 -2.54 11.51
N LEU A 257 -2.78 -2.87 11.10
CA LEU A 257 -1.71 -3.23 12.05
C LEU A 257 -1.35 -2.04 12.96
N GLY A 258 -1.29 -0.82 12.41
CA GLY A 258 -1.05 0.39 13.21
C GLY A 258 -2.17 0.66 14.21
N LEU A 259 -3.43 0.53 13.78
CA LEU A 259 -4.62 0.69 14.62
C LEU A 259 -4.79 -0.42 15.67
N ALA A 260 -4.22 -1.60 15.43
CA ALA A 260 -4.27 -2.72 16.38
C ALA A 260 -3.29 -2.57 17.55
N GLY A 261 -2.26 -1.73 17.40
CA GLY A 261 -1.29 -1.44 18.46
C GLY A 261 -1.87 -0.57 19.59
N ALA A 262 -1.11 -0.40 20.66
CA ALA A 262 -1.51 0.45 21.78
C ALA A 262 -1.73 1.91 21.30
N PRO A 263 -2.86 2.55 21.64
CA PRO A 263 -3.24 3.84 21.08
C PRO A 263 -2.37 5.01 21.58
N VAL A 264 -1.99 5.00 22.85
CA VAL A 264 -1.14 6.00 23.51
C VAL A 264 -0.31 5.30 24.59
N SER A 265 0.78 5.91 25.07
CA SER A 265 1.38 5.53 26.36
C SER A 265 0.80 6.45 27.43
N SER A 266 0.62 5.95 28.65
CA SER A 266 -0.01 6.71 29.73
C SER A 266 0.76 6.50 31.02
N ASP A 267 1.11 7.59 31.69
CA ASP A 267 1.62 7.59 33.06
C ASP A 267 0.47 7.74 34.09
N ASN A 268 -0.77 7.94 33.62
CA ASN A 268 -1.96 8.07 34.45
C ASN A 268 -2.48 6.67 34.88
N PRO A 269 -2.56 6.36 36.19
CA PRO A 269 -3.01 5.05 36.67
C PRO A 269 -4.48 4.73 36.38
N TYR A 270 -5.30 5.74 36.03
CA TYR A 270 -6.72 5.56 35.68
C TYR A 270 -6.94 5.31 34.18
N LEU A 271 -5.89 5.41 33.36
CA LEU A 271 -5.95 5.14 31.93
C LEU A 271 -4.85 4.14 31.60
N LEU A 272 -5.22 2.86 31.44
CA LEU A 272 -4.34 1.80 30.96
C LEU A 272 -4.64 1.52 29.47
N PRO A 273 -3.82 2.06 28.55
CA PRO A 273 -4.00 1.81 27.13
C PRO A 273 -3.52 0.41 26.79
N HIS A 274 -4.40 -0.38 26.21
CA HIS A 274 -4.10 -1.74 25.76
C HIS A 274 -4.13 -1.84 24.23
N ALA A 275 -3.35 -2.78 23.68
CA ALA A 275 -3.50 -3.15 22.28
C ALA A 275 -4.87 -3.80 22.06
N VAL A 276 -5.39 -3.77 20.83
CA VAL A 276 -6.76 -4.21 20.54
C VAL A 276 -7.06 -5.63 21.04
N LEU A 277 -6.08 -6.54 20.97
CA LEU A 277 -6.24 -7.93 21.40
C LEU A 277 -6.26 -8.12 22.93
N ASP A 278 -5.77 -7.12 23.66
CA ASP A 278 -5.67 -7.14 25.13
C ASP A 278 -6.84 -6.36 25.78
N THR A 279 -7.79 -5.86 24.98
CA THR A 279 -8.96 -5.10 25.46
C THR A 279 -10.15 -6.00 25.81
N ASP A 280 -11.09 -5.46 26.60
CA ASP A 280 -12.34 -6.14 26.96
C ASP A 280 -13.16 -6.57 25.73
N GLY A 281 -13.94 -7.64 25.89
CA GLY A 281 -14.59 -8.33 24.78
C GLY A 281 -15.45 -7.44 23.86
N LEU A 282 -16.22 -6.49 24.40
CA LEU A 282 -17.05 -5.60 23.58
C LEU A 282 -16.19 -4.61 22.77
N THR A 283 -15.14 -4.05 23.39
CA THR A 283 -14.17 -3.16 22.76
C THR A 283 -13.38 -3.88 21.67
N MET A 284 -12.91 -5.10 21.96
CA MET A 284 -12.23 -5.96 20.98
C MET A 284 -13.13 -6.25 19.78
N VAL A 285 -14.40 -6.61 19.99
CA VAL A 285 -15.36 -6.85 18.89
C VAL A 285 -15.58 -5.57 18.09
N GLY A 286 -15.75 -4.42 18.74
CA GLY A 286 -15.88 -3.12 18.08
C GLY A 286 -14.71 -2.79 17.16
N TRP A 287 -13.47 -3.01 17.63
CA TRP A 287 -12.27 -2.87 16.82
C TRP A 287 -12.18 -3.90 15.69
N MET A 288 -12.44 -5.18 15.94
CA MET A 288 -12.42 -6.21 14.89
C MET A 288 -13.41 -5.90 13.75
N VAL A 289 -14.62 -5.48 14.08
CA VAL A 289 -15.63 -5.07 13.09
C VAL A 289 -15.17 -3.81 12.35
N THR A 290 -14.55 -2.85 13.04
CA THR A 290 -13.98 -1.63 12.43
C THR A 290 -12.89 -1.97 11.42
N LEU A 291 -11.92 -2.82 11.80
CA LEU A 291 -10.81 -3.25 10.94
C LEU A 291 -11.31 -4.05 9.73
N LEU A 292 -12.27 -4.95 9.94
CA LEU A 292 -12.89 -5.71 8.85
C LEU A 292 -13.66 -4.79 7.89
N GLY A 293 -14.39 -3.80 8.41
CA GLY A 293 -15.07 -2.78 7.63
C GLY A 293 -14.10 -1.95 6.78
N LEU A 294 -12.94 -1.61 7.34
CA LEU A 294 -11.88 -0.88 6.67
C LEU A 294 -11.28 -1.69 5.50
N ILE A 295 -11.02 -3.00 5.73
CA ILE A 295 -10.57 -3.94 4.70
C ILE A 295 -11.62 -4.09 3.61
N ALA A 296 -12.90 -4.25 3.98
CA ALA A 296 -14.00 -4.35 3.04
C ALA A 296 -14.13 -3.08 2.18
N ALA A 297 -14.02 -1.89 2.78
CA ALA A 297 -14.05 -0.62 2.05
C ALA A 297 -12.90 -0.51 1.03
N ALA A 298 -11.69 -0.90 1.41
CA ALA A 298 -10.53 -0.91 0.52
C ALA A 298 -10.66 -1.90 -0.65
N LEU A 299 -11.30 -3.05 -0.43
CA LEU A 299 -11.54 -4.09 -1.43
C LEU A 299 -12.72 -3.77 -2.35
N LEU A 300 -13.76 -3.10 -1.84
CA LEU A 300 -14.93 -2.71 -2.62
C LEU A 300 -14.66 -1.53 -3.56
N ALA A 301 -13.77 -0.61 -3.19
CA ALA A 301 -13.40 0.54 -4.03
C ALA A 301 -12.97 0.13 -5.46
N PRO A 302 -12.12 -0.89 -5.67
CA PRO A 302 -11.70 -1.35 -6.99
C PRO A 302 -12.44 -2.53 -7.60
N ALA A 303 -13.33 -3.20 -6.85
CA ALA A 303 -14.02 -4.40 -7.32
C ALA A 303 -15.11 -4.12 -8.38
N ASP A 304 -15.33 -2.84 -8.73
CA ASP A 304 -16.33 -2.45 -9.71
C ASP A 304 -15.95 -2.94 -11.12
N PRO A 305 -16.77 -3.81 -11.76
CA PRO A 305 -16.52 -4.28 -13.13
C PRO A 305 -16.51 -3.14 -14.16
N ALA A 306 -17.03 -1.96 -13.80
CA ALA A 306 -16.96 -0.76 -14.62
C ALA A 306 -15.73 0.11 -14.33
N ALA A 307 -14.68 -0.38 -13.65
CA ALA A 307 -13.48 0.39 -13.27
C ALA A 307 -12.79 1.11 -14.45
N ASP A 308 -12.91 0.58 -15.67
CA ASP A 308 -12.36 1.20 -16.88
C ASP A 308 -13.23 2.34 -17.46
N SER A 309 -14.48 2.47 -17.02
CA SER A 309 -15.35 3.62 -17.31
C SER A 309 -14.91 4.85 -16.49
N PRO A 310 -15.07 6.08 -17.03
CA PRO A 310 -14.89 7.31 -16.26
C PRO A 310 -15.68 7.30 -14.93
N SER A 311 -16.90 6.75 -14.90
CA SER A 311 -17.72 6.63 -13.69
C SER A 311 -17.15 5.63 -12.67
N GLY A 312 -16.52 4.54 -13.12
CA GLY A 312 -15.85 3.57 -12.24
C GLY A 312 -14.61 4.17 -11.58
N SER A 313 -13.81 4.93 -12.33
CA SER A 313 -12.62 5.61 -11.79
C SER A 313 -12.97 6.61 -10.67
N ASP A 314 -14.13 7.26 -10.79
CA ASP A 314 -14.66 8.19 -9.79
C ASP A 314 -15.06 7.44 -8.52
N ARG A 315 -15.69 6.27 -8.63
CA ARG A 315 -16.04 5.43 -7.48
C ARG A 315 -14.81 4.91 -6.74
N VAL A 316 -13.79 4.44 -7.47
CA VAL A 316 -12.50 4.01 -6.91
C VAL A 316 -11.86 5.16 -6.13
N LEU A 317 -11.85 6.36 -6.71
CA LEU A 317 -11.35 7.56 -6.05
C LEU A 317 -12.11 7.85 -4.75
N GLY A 318 -13.44 7.84 -4.81
CA GLY A 318 -14.29 8.07 -3.64
C GLY A 318 -14.06 7.05 -2.53
N GLY A 319 -13.99 5.77 -2.88
CA GLY A 319 -13.77 4.67 -1.94
C GLY A 319 -12.38 4.68 -1.29
N LEU A 320 -11.31 4.94 -2.05
CA LEU A 320 -9.95 5.06 -1.51
C LEU A 320 -9.79 6.28 -0.62
N LEU A 321 -10.35 7.42 -1.06
CA LEU A 321 -10.33 8.66 -0.28
C LEU A 321 -11.13 8.50 1.01
N GLY A 322 -12.31 7.87 0.95
CA GLY A 322 -13.13 7.59 2.13
C GLY A 322 -12.48 6.64 3.11
N THR A 323 -11.90 5.55 2.62
CA THR A 323 -11.14 4.61 3.46
C THR A 323 -9.97 5.32 4.14
N GLY A 324 -9.18 6.10 3.40
CA GLY A 324 -8.07 6.88 3.97
C GLY A 324 -8.52 7.89 5.03
N LEU A 325 -9.63 8.60 4.79
CA LEU A 325 -10.21 9.52 5.77
C LEU A 325 -10.72 8.80 7.02
N MET A 326 -11.29 7.59 6.89
CA MET A 326 -11.71 6.79 8.05
C MET A 326 -10.51 6.34 8.88
N VAL A 327 -9.38 5.95 8.25
CA VAL A 327 -8.14 5.66 8.99
C VAL A 327 -7.66 6.90 9.74
N ILE A 328 -7.65 8.07 9.10
CA ILE A 328 -7.27 9.33 9.77
C ILE A 328 -8.22 9.63 10.92
N ALA A 329 -9.53 9.45 10.74
CA ALA A 329 -10.52 9.68 11.79
C ALA A 329 -10.36 8.75 13.00
N LEU A 330 -9.78 7.56 12.81
CA LEU A 330 -9.48 6.60 13.87
C LEU A 330 -8.12 6.84 14.53
N ALA A 331 -7.09 7.22 13.76
CA ALA A 331 -5.71 7.34 14.25
C ALA A 331 -5.35 8.74 14.75
N ALA A 332 -5.88 9.80 14.12
CA ALA A 332 -5.51 11.18 14.45
C ALA A 332 -5.87 11.59 15.89
N PRO A 333 -7.01 11.18 16.48
CA PRO A 333 -7.32 11.52 17.86
C PRO A 333 -6.27 10.98 18.84
N PHE A 334 -5.82 9.74 18.67
CA PHE A 334 -4.79 9.14 19.50
C PHE A 334 -3.41 9.77 19.30
N ALA A 335 -3.03 10.06 18.05
CA ALA A 335 -1.79 10.78 17.77
C ALA A 335 -1.80 12.19 18.41
N ALA A 336 -2.94 12.88 18.38
CA ALA A 336 -3.11 14.18 19.03
C ALA A 336 -3.08 14.05 20.57
N ALA A 337 -3.71 13.02 21.13
CA ALA A 337 -3.68 12.74 22.57
C ALA A 337 -2.25 12.54 23.08
N GLY A 338 -1.42 11.76 22.39
CA GLY A 338 -0.02 11.58 22.76
C GLY A 338 0.87 12.81 22.55
N LEU A 339 0.43 13.82 21.78
CA LEU A 339 1.19 15.06 21.54
C LEU A 339 0.76 16.21 22.45
N PHE A 340 -0.51 16.25 22.84
CA PHE A 340 -1.12 17.39 23.54
C PHE A 340 -1.71 17.04 24.90
N GLY A 341 -1.92 15.75 25.21
CA GLY A 341 -2.43 15.30 26.49
C GLY A 341 -1.37 15.38 27.57
N ALA A 342 -1.75 15.89 28.75
CA ALA A 342 -0.92 15.75 29.94
C ALA A 342 -0.84 14.26 30.31
N ASP A 343 0.36 13.79 30.67
CA ASP A 343 0.64 12.41 31.09
C ASP A 343 0.41 11.32 30.00
N LEU A 344 0.25 11.73 28.74
CA LEU A 344 0.11 10.85 27.59
C LEU A 344 1.30 11.02 26.64
N GLY A 345 1.85 9.91 26.16
CA GLY A 345 2.93 9.88 25.18
C GLY A 345 2.52 9.26 23.85
N PRO A 346 3.21 9.60 22.75
CA PRO A 346 2.91 9.07 21.42
C PRO A 346 3.43 7.64 21.26
N THR A 347 2.61 6.76 20.69
CA THR A 347 3.01 5.40 20.30
C THR A 347 3.19 5.29 18.78
N SER A 348 3.88 4.24 18.35
CA SER A 348 4.12 3.97 16.93
C SER A 348 2.84 3.58 16.16
N GLY A 349 1.82 3.05 16.83
CA GLY A 349 0.60 2.54 16.21
C GLY A 349 -0.18 3.58 15.38
N PRO A 350 -0.69 4.66 16.00
CA PRO A 350 -1.41 5.72 15.30
C PRO A 350 -0.56 6.41 14.22
N ILE A 351 0.74 6.60 14.48
CA ILE A 351 1.66 7.20 13.49
C ILE A 351 1.76 6.31 12.25
N PHE A 352 1.93 4.99 12.43
CA PHE A 352 1.99 4.04 11.33
C PHE A 352 0.67 4.00 10.54
N ALA A 353 -0.48 4.05 11.23
CA ALA A 353 -1.78 4.14 10.60
C ALA A 353 -1.96 5.42 9.77
N LEU A 354 -1.49 6.57 10.26
CA LEU A 354 -1.52 7.84 9.52
C LEU A 354 -0.63 7.82 8.28
N VAL A 355 0.57 7.22 8.36
CA VAL A 355 1.46 7.02 7.20
C VAL A 355 0.78 6.15 6.14
N ALA A 356 0.13 5.06 6.58
CA ALA A 356 -0.62 4.19 5.68
C ALA A 356 -1.83 4.91 5.04
N ALA A 357 -2.55 5.73 5.81
CA ALA A 357 -3.64 6.56 5.30
C ALA A 357 -3.16 7.57 4.25
N ALA A 358 -2.00 8.20 4.46
CA ALA A 358 -1.38 9.06 3.46
C ALA A 358 -1.09 8.30 2.16
N GLY A 359 -0.66 7.04 2.26
CA GLY A 359 -0.52 6.13 1.11
C GLY A 359 -1.82 5.91 0.33
N LEU A 360 -2.94 5.68 1.03
CA LEU A 360 -4.28 5.56 0.42
C LEU A 360 -4.72 6.85 -0.26
N LEU A 361 -4.52 8.01 0.39
CA LEU A 361 -4.85 9.32 -0.19
C LEU A 361 -4.00 9.65 -1.42
N LEU A 362 -2.70 9.32 -1.39
CA LEU A 362 -1.82 9.46 -2.55
C LEU A 362 -2.27 8.57 -3.71
N LEU A 363 -2.78 7.37 -3.42
CA LEU A 363 -3.35 6.49 -4.44
C LEU A 363 -4.65 7.05 -5.02
N ALA A 364 -5.55 7.58 -4.17
CA ALA A 364 -6.76 8.27 -4.61
C ALA A 364 -6.44 9.48 -5.50
N LEU A 365 -5.43 10.27 -5.13
CA LEU A 365 -4.94 11.40 -5.92
C LEU A 365 -4.37 10.94 -7.27
N ARG A 366 -3.61 9.83 -7.30
CA ARG A 366 -3.12 9.25 -8.55
C ARG A 366 -4.27 8.83 -9.48
N VAL A 367 -5.33 8.25 -8.94
CA VAL A 367 -6.54 7.92 -9.71
C VAL A 367 -7.15 9.22 -10.27
N ALA A 368 -7.32 10.25 -9.44
CA ALA A 368 -7.84 11.56 -9.86
C ALA A 368 -7.06 12.16 -11.05
N LEU A 369 -5.73 12.17 -10.92
CA LEU A 369 -4.82 12.75 -11.92
C LEU A 369 -4.81 11.93 -13.22
N ARG A 370 -4.95 10.60 -13.15
CA ARG A 370 -5.06 9.75 -14.34
C ARG A 370 -6.36 9.97 -15.09
N SER A 371 -7.48 10.07 -14.38
CA SER A 371 -8.78 10.35 -15.00
C SER A 371 -8.78 11.70 -15.71
N ALA A 372 -8.16 12.73 -15.13
CA ALA A 372 -7.98 14.04 -15.76
C ALA A 372 -7.06 14.03 -16.99
N ARG A 373 -6.03 13.15 -17.01
CA ARG A 373 -5.13 13.00 -18.17
C ARG A 373 -5.79 12.22 -19.31
N ARG A 374 -6.59 11.18 -19.01
CA ARG A 374 -7.29 10.37 -20.03
C ARG A 374 -8.23 11.22 -20.90
N THR A 375 -8.94 12.17 -20.29
CA THR A 375 -9.79 13.14 -21.00
C THR A 375 -9.00 14.04 -21.95
N SER A 376 -7.72 14.29 -21.66
CA SER A 376 -6.82 15.06 -22.53
C SER A 376 -6.15 14.22 -23.62
N THR A 377 -5.84 12.93 -23.35
CA THR A 377 -5.10 12.05 -24.27
C THR A 377 -5.96 11.27 -25.25
N ALA A 378 -7.29 11.21 -25.07
CA ALA A 378 -8.23 10.65 -26.05
C ALA A 378 -8.20 11.38 -27.43
N ARG A 379 -7.39 12.44 -27.56
CA ARG A 379 -7.19 13.21 -28.79
C ARG A 379 -5.93 12.84 -29.59
N THR A 380 -5.03 12.00 -29.08
CA THR A 380 -3.81 11.61 -29.81
C THR A 380 -3.29 10.22 -29.41
N GLY A 381 -3.31 9.29 -30.37
CA GLY A 381 -2.28 8.27 -30.64
C GLY A 381 -1.81 7.33 -29.53
N GLU A 382 -1.90 6.03 -29.83
CA GLU A 382 -1.31 4.86 -29.15
C GLU A 382 -0.10 5.19 -28.25
N VAL A 383 -0.33 5.15 -26.94
CA VAL A 383 0.64 5.47 -25.91
C VAL A 383 1.46 4.23 -25.58
N THR A 384 2.64 4.12 -26.15
CA THR A 384 3.70 3.24 -25.60
C THR A 384 4.15 3.82 -24.26
N LEU A 385 4.23 3.01 -23.20
CA LEU A 385 4.56 3.46 -21.85
C LEU A 385 6.08 3.42 -21.60
N PRO A 386 6.84 4.55 -21.69
CA PRO A 386 8.22 4.66 -21.21
C PRO A 386 8.35 4.57 -19.67
N ALA A 387 7.31 4.11 -18.97
CA ALA A 387 7.19 4.12 -17.52
C ALA A 387 7.90 2.95 -16.83
N THR A 388 8.03 1.80 -17.49
CA THR A 388 8.61 0.58 -16.87
C THR A 388 10.04 0.80 -16.38
N GLY A 389 10.89 1.44 -17.21
CA GLY A 389 12.26 1.78 -16.83
C GLY A 389 12.37 2.81 -15.69
N ARG A 390 11.34 3.63 -15.46
CA ARG A 390 11.30 4.57 -14.31
C ARG A 390 10.84 3.86 -13.04
N LEU A 391 9.84 2.99 -13.13
CA LEU A 391 9.36 2.17 -12.00
C LEU A 391 10.47 1.26 -11.48
N ARG A 392 11.21 0.57 -12.37
CA ARG A 392 12.35 -0.28 -11.98
C ARG A 392 13.45 0.50 -11.26
N ARG A 393 13.79 1.70 -11.76
CA ARG A 393 14.78 2.57 -11.09
C ARG A 393 14.31 3.04 -9.73
N ALA A 394 13.06 3.48 -9.60
CA ALA A 394 12.50 3.88 -8.31
C ALA A 394 12.47 2.72 -7.31
N ALA A 395 12.10 1.51 -7.76
CA ALA A 395 12.19 0.30 -6.94
C ALA A 395 13.63 0.02 -6.48
N GLY A 396 14.61 0.15 -7.38
CA GLY A 396 16.03 -0.02 -7.06
C GLY A 396 16.56 1.00 -6.05
N VAL A 397 16.19 2.28 -6.18
CA VAL A 397 16.55 3.32 -5.20
C VAL A 397 15.96 3.01 -3.82
N LEU A 398 14.67 2.64 -3.75
CA LEU A 398 14.04 2.31 -2.48
C LEU A 398 14.63 1.05 -1.82
N ALA A 399 14.96 0.03 -2.62
CA ALA A 399 15.68 -1.16 -2.15
C ALA A 399 17.06 -0.81 -1.58
N LEU A 400 17.80 0.06 -2.29
CA LEU A 400 19.11 0.54 -1.86
C LEU A 400 19.01 1.32 -0.53
N LEU A 401 18.06 2.25 -0.42
CA LEU A 401 17.83 3.00 0.80
C LEU A 401 17.42 2.10 1.96
N ALA A 402 16.56 1.10 1.72
CA ALA A 402 16.21 0.10 2.73
C ALA A 402 17.43 -0.69 3.19
N GLY A 403 18.28 -1.15 2.26
CA GLY A 403 19.51 -1.87 2.59
C GLY A 403 20.50 -1.02 3.40
N VAL A 404 20.71 0.24 3.01
CA VAL A 404 21.55 1.19 3.77
C VAL A 404 20.97 1.48 5.15
N ALA A 405 19.65 1.61 5.28
CA ALA A 405 19.00 1.81 6.57
C ALA A 405 19.20 0.61 7.51
N LEU A 406 19.15 -0.64 7.01
CA LEU A 406 19.47 -1.82 7.81
C LEU A 406 20.93 -1.84 8.26
N PHE A 407 21.89 -1.49 7.39
CA PHE A 407 23.30 -1.40 7.78
C PHE A 407 23.55 -0.33 8.85
N LEU A 408 23.00 0.87 8.65
CA LEU A 408 23.13 1.95 9.63
C LEU A 408 22.38 1.64 10.92
N GLY A 409 21.29 0.87 10.84
CA GLY A 409 20.53 0.38 12.00
C GLY A 409 21.34 -0.52 12.93
N VAL A 410 22.32 -1.27 12.41
CA VAL A 410 23.27 -2.07 13.22
C VAL A 410 24.34 -1.20 13.87
N LEU A 411 24.77 -0.14 13.18
CA LEU A 411 25.89 0.69 13.59
C LEU A 411 25.49 1.76 14.62
N LEU A 412 24.21 2.13 14.66
CA LEU A 412 23.67 3.15 15.56
C LEU A 412 23.00 2.51 16.79
N PRO A 413 23.00 3.19 17.95
CA PRO A 413 22.33 2.70 19.15
C PRO A 413 20.85 2.42 18.91
N SER A 414 20.38 1.25 19.36
CA SER A 414 18.98 0.85 19.19
C SER A 414 18.07 1.36 20.31
N LEU A 415 18.65 1.62 21.49
CA LEU A 415 18.00 2.27 22.61
C LEU A 415 18.58 3.68 22.85
N ALA A 416 17.73 4.60 23.29
CA ALA A 416 18.13 5.92 23.73
C ALA A 416 18.73 5.82 25.15
N PRO A 417 19.81 6.57 25.44
CA PRO A 417 20.44 6.52 26.75
C PRO A 417 19.50 7.06 27.83
N THR A 418 19.24 6.27 28.88
CA THR A 418 18.52 6.67 30.09
C THR A 418 19.41 6.50 31.32
N SER A 419 19.10 7.20 32.42
CA SER A 419 19.86 7.13 33.67
C SER A 419 19.88 5.74 34.31
N GLU A 420 18.94 4.88 33.94
CA GLU A 420 18.80 3.51 34.46
C GLU A 420 19.53 2.47 33.58
N LEU A 421 19.92 2.82 32.34
CA LEU A 421 20.58 1.92 31.41
C LEU A 421 22.10 2.10 31.44
N ILE A 422 22.78 1.36 32.33
CA ILE A 422 24.25 1.42 32.50
C ILE A 422 24.99 0.88 31.25
N ALA A 423 24.39 -0.07 30.52
CA ALA A 423 24.88 -0.59 29.25
C ALA A 423 23.71 -1.14 28.40
N GLU A 424 23.79 -1.01 27.08
CA GLU A 424 22.78 -1.56 26.15
C GLU A 424 22.83 -3.10 26.18
N PRO A 425 21.68 -3.80 26.32
CA PRO A 425 21.62 -5.25 26.23
C PRO A 425 22.19 -5.76 24.90
N ALA A 426 23.01 -6.81 24.94
CA ALA A 426 23.65 -7.36 23.76
C ALA A 426 22.61 -7.96 22.78
N ASN A 427 22.30 -7.21 21.73
CA ASN A 427 21.36 -7.64 20.69
C ASN A 427 22.06 -8.49 19.62
N HIS A 428 22.23 -9.77 19.93
CA HIS A 428 22.78 -10.76 19.00
C HIS A 428 21.87 -11.01 17.77
N GLN A 429 20.62 -10.52 17.74
CA GLN A 429 19.73 -10.60 16.58
C GLN A 429 20.07 -9.55 15.52
N ALA A 430 20.66 -8.43 15.93
CA ALA A 430 21.04 -7.35 15.03
C ALA A 430 22.09 -7.78 13.98
N SER A 431 22.87 -8.84 14.23
CA SER A 431 23.85 -9.37 13.26
C SER A 431 23.21 -9.83 11.95
N LEU A 432 21.92 -10.23 11.97
CA LEU A 432 21.16 -10.62 10.77
C LEU A 432 20.80 -9.43 9.86
N LEU A 433 20.84 -8.20 10.37
CA LEU A 433 20.55 -6.99 9.57
C LEU A 433 21.65 -6.75 8.53
N VAL A 434 22.88 -7.20 8.78
CA VAL A 434 24.01 -7.07 7.85
C VAL A 434 23.79 -7.87 6.56
N PRO A 435 23.55 -9.21 6.59
CA PRO A 435 23.28 -9.96 5.36
C PRO A 435 21.98 -9.53 4.67
N ALA A 436 20.94 -9.15 5.41
CA ALA A 436 19.70 -8.64 4.81
C ALA A 436 19.91 -7.27 4.13
N GLY A 437 20.61 -6.35 4.78
CA GLY A 437 21.00 -5.06 4.22
C GLY A 437 21.86 -5.21 2.96
N GLY A 438 22.80 -6.15 2.98
CA GLY A 438 23.62 -6.51 1.82
C GLY A 438 22.79 -7.04 0.66
N LEU A 439 21.86 -7.97 0.93
CA LEU A 439 20.95 -8.52 -0.07
C LEU A 439 20.12 -7.43 -0.75
N LEU A 440 19.46 -6.55 0.03
CA LEU A 440 18.62 -5.48 -0.53
C LEU A 440 19.45 -4.43 -1.29
N THR A 441 20.64 -4.12 -0.80
CA THR A 441 21.60 -3.23 -1.48
C THR A 441 22.02 -3.78 -2.83
N LEU A 442 22.42 -5.07 -2.89
CA LEU A 442 22.84 -5.73 -4.12
C LEU A 442 21.68 -5.84 -5.13
N LEU A 443 20.49 -6.21 -4.68
CA LEU A 443 19.30 -6.24 -5.54
C LEU A 443 18.89 -4.84 -6.01
N GLY A 444 19.00 -3.83 -5.15
CA GLY A 444 18.77 -2.43 -5.49
C GLY A 444 19.71 -1.95 -6.59
N ILE A 445 21.01 -2.21 -6.46
CA ILE A 445 22.01 -1.93 -7.50
C ILE A 445 21.68 -2.69 -8.79
N GLY A 446 21.33 -3.97 -8.70
CA GLY A 446 20.95 -4.79 -9.84
C GLY A 446 19.71 -4.28 -10.60
N LEU A 447 18.76 -3.66 -9.90
CA LEU A 447 17.58 -3.02 -10.50
C LEU A 447 17.90 -1.69 -11.20
N LEU A 448 18.96 -0.99 -10.76
CA LEU A 448 19.44 0.24 -11.40
C LEU A 448 20.21 -0.05 -12.70
N LEU A 449 20.75 -1.26 -12.83
CA LEU A 449 21.51 -1.69 -14.01
C LEU A 449 20.60 -2.24 -15.12
N PRO A 450 20.71 -1.73 -16.36
CA PRO A 450 19.80 -2.11 -17.45
C PRO A 450 19.89 -3.60 -17.83
N TRP A 451 21.07 -4.20 -17.70
CA TRP A 451 21.35 -5.58 -18.08
C TRP A 451 20.88 -6.64 -17.05
N GLY A 452 20.79 -6.28 -15.77
CA GLY A 452 20.37 -7.19 -14.69
C GLY A 452 18.87 -7.15 -14.39
N SER A 453 18.17 -6.11 -14.84
CA SER A 453 16.81 -5.79 -14.38
C SER A 453 15.75 -6.85 -14.65
N THR A 454 15.97 -7.77 -15.60
CA THR A 454 15.04 -8.85 -15.96
C THR A 454 15.04 -10.02 -14.97
N ILE A 455 16.20 -10.37 -14.39
CA ILE A 455 16.34 -11.43 -13.38
C ILE A 455 16.18 -10.86 -11.97
N VAL A 456 16.78 -9.70 -11.73
CA VAL A 456 16.85 -9.10 -10.38
C VAL A 456 15.47 -8.67 -9.91
N ARG A 457 14.58 -8.23 -10.81
CA ARG A 457 13.23 -7.77 -10.42
C ARG A 457 12.38 -8.89 -9.80
N PRO A 458 12.17 -10.06 -10.45
CA PRO A 458 11.46 -11.17 -9.81
C PRO A 458 12.11 -11.62 -8.49
N ALA A 459 13.44 -11.62 -8.40
CA ALA A 459 14.14 -11.95 -7.16
C ALA A 459 13.80 -10.95 -6.04
N PHE A 460 13.82 -9.65 -6.35
CA PHE A 460 13.50 -8.60 -5.39
C PHE A 460 12.04 -8.60 -4.92
N VAL A 461 11.09 -8.97 -5.78
CA VAL A 461 9.65 -9.13 -5.41
C VAL A 461 9.43 -10.19 -4.32
N VAL A 462 10.39 -11.09 -4.11
CA VAL A 462 10.39 -12.06 -3.02
C VAL A 462 11.32 -11.61 -1.89
N ALA A 463 12.55 -11.23 -2.23
CA ALA A 463 13.61 -10.94 -1.27
C ALA A 463 13.38 -9.67 -0.42
N TRP A 464 12.47 -8.77 -0.80
CA TRP A 464 12.11 -7.62 0.05
C TRP A 464 11.60 -8.04 1.44
N LEU A 465 11.03 -9.24 1.56
CA LEU A 465 10.57 -9.82 2.82
C LEU A 465 11.72 -10.00 3.83
N ALA A 466 12.97 -9.99 3.39
CA ALA A 466 14.14 -9.95 4.26
C ALA A 466 14.11 -8.77 5.24
N ALA A 467 13.61 -7.60 4.82
CA ALA A 467 13.52 -6.42 5.68
C ALA A 467 12.58 -6.65 6.88
N PRO A 468 11.26 -6.91 6.69
CA PRO A 468 10.37 -7.15 7.82
C PRO A 468 10.77 -8.40 8.62
N MET A 469 11.33 -9.44 8.00
CA MET A 469 11.79 -10.62 8.73
C MET A 469 12.86 -10.28 9.76
N VAL A 470 13.93 -9.59 9.34
CA VAL A 470 15.03 -9.29 10.25
C VAL A 470 14.70 -8.12 11.18
N ALA A 471 13.91 -7.15 10.71
CA ALA A 471 13.44 -6.06 11.55
C ALA A 471 12.57 -6.56 12.71
N ALA A 472 11.64 -7.49 12.47
CA ALA A 472 10.78 -8.04 13.52
C ALA A 472 11.59 -8.72 14.61
N VAL A 473 12.59 -9.53 14.23
CA VAL A 473 13.46 -10.21 15.19
C VAL A 473 14.32 -9.17 15.93
N ALA A 474 15.06 -8.31 15.22
CA ALA A 474 15.95 -7.34 15.87
C ALA A 474 15.24 -6.33 16.79
N LEU A 475 14.01 -5.92 16.45
CA LEU A 475 13.23 -4.97 17.24
C LEU A 475 12.50 -5.61 18.43
N ASP A 476 12.33 -6.93 18.46
CA ASP A 476 11.67 -7.63 19.57
C ASP A 476 12.37 -7.36 20.91
N VAL A 477 13.70 -7.47 20.92
CA VAL A 477 14.55 -7.13 22.08
C VAL A 477 14.44 -5.65 22.46
N VAL A 478 14.38 -4.76 21.46
CA VAL A 478 14.30 -3.31 21.68
C VAL A 478 12.96 -2.93 22.28
N PHE A 479 11.86 -3.49 21.78
CA PHE A 479 10.53 -3.22 22.31
C PHE A 479 10.33 -3.84 23.69
N ALA A 480 10.85 -5.04 23.93
CA ALA A 480 10.86 -5.63 25.27
C ALA A 480 11.62 -4.73 26.27
N ALA A 481 12.79 -4.22 25.89
CA ALA A 481 13.56 -3.30 26.73
C ALA A 481 12.85 -1.95 26.96
N ASN A 482 12.23 -1.38 25.92
CA ASN A 482 11.44 -0.15 26.04
C ASN A 482 10.23 -0.34 26.98
N GLN A 483 9.56 -1.51 26.95
CA GLN A 483 8.45 -1.80 27.86
C GLN A 483 8.90 -2.05 29.31
N LEU A 484 10.06 -2.67 29.51
CA LEU A 484 10.54 -3.03 30.85
C LEU A 484 11.24 -1.86 31.58
N VAL A 485 12.00 -1.04 30.87
CA VAL A 485 12.90 -0.02 31.46
C VAL A 485 12.55 1.41 31.00
N GLY A 486 11.51 1.58 30.19
CA GLY A 486 11.13 2.89 29.64
C GLY A 486 12.20 3.52 28.74
N ALA A 487 13.15 2.72 28.25
CA ALA A 487 14.23 3.20 27.40
C ALA A 487 13.69 3.55 26.02
N GLY A 488 13.65 4.85 25.69
CA GLY A 488 13.15 5.33 24.39
C GLY A 488 13.89 4.72 23.19
N LEU A 489 13.30 4.80 22.00
CA LEU A 489 13.88 4.22 20.79
C LEU A 489 15.08 5.04 20.28
N GLY A 490 16.23 4.38 20.12
CA GLY A 490 17.43 4.97 19.55
C GLY A 490 17.35 5.14 18.03
N ALA A 491 18.31 5.88 17.46
CA ALA A 491 18.36 6.16 16.02
C ALA A 491 18.46 4.87 15.18
N GLY A 492 19.14 3.83 15.68
CA GLY A 492 19.23 2.53 15.02
C GLY A 492 17.88 1.85 14.87
N ALA A 493 17.05 1.86 15.92
CA ALA A 493 15.69 1.31 15.88
C ALA A 493 14.81 2.05 14.86
N TRP A 494 14.89 3.37 14.80
CA TRP A 494 14.16 4.17 13.80
C TRP A 494 14.56 3.83 12.36
N LEU A 495 15.85 3.61 12.07
CA LEU A 495 16.30 3.23 10.75
C LEU A 495 15.85 1.81 10.36
N ILE A 496 15.89 0.86 11.30
CA ILE A 496 15.36 -0.50 11.09
C ILE A 496 13.86 -0.45 10.78
N MET A 497 13.09 0.32 11.56
CA MET A 497 11.66 0.54 11.31
C MET A 497 11.41 1.19 9.95
N ALA A 498 12.23 2.17 9.54
CA ALA A 498 12.10 2.85 8.25
C ALA A 498 12.45 1.95 7.04
N ALA A 499 13.32 0.95 7.22
CA ALA A 499 13.72 0.02 6.15
C ALA A 499 12.53 -0.81 5.63
N VAL A 500 11.59 -1.19 6.50
CA VAL A 500 10.42 -2.01 6.16
C VAL A 500 9.50 -1.34 5.13
N PRO A 501 8.98 -0.11 5.35
CA PRO A 501 8.14 0.57 4.37
C PRO A 501 8.91 0.92 3.09
N LEU A 502 10.22 1.22 3.17
CA LEU A 502 11.05 1.45 1.98
C LEU A 502 11.14 0.20 1.11
N ALA A 503 11.50 -0.95 1.69
CA ALA A 503 11.56 -2.24 1.00
C ALA A 503 10.20 -2.63 0.41
N SER A 504 9.13 -2.48 1.19
CA SER A 504 7.75 -2.79 0.77
C SER A 504 7.32 -1.94 -0.42
N THR A 505 7.58 -0.63 -0.36
CA THR A 505 7.26 0.30 -1.46
C THR A 505 8.08 -0.04 -2.70
N GLY A 506 9.37 -0.35 -2.52
CA GLY A 506 10.23 -0.82 -3.61
C GLY A 506 9.67 -2.07 -4.27
N ALA A 507 9.30 -3.08 -3.49
CA ALA A 507 8.75 -4.34 -3.98
C ALA A 507 7.44 -4.13 -4.75
N PHE A 508 6.57 -3.25 -4.25
CA PHE A 508 5.35 -2.86 -4.95
C PHE A 508 5.63 -2.21 -6.32
N LEU A 509 6.61 -1.31 -6.39
CA LEU A 509 7.03 -0.71 -7.67
C LEU A 509 7.65 -1.75 -8.62
N ALA A 510 8.42 -2.71 -8.10
CA ALA A 510 8.97 -3.81 -8.89
C ALA A 510 7.88 -4.77 -9.40
N TRP A 511 6.89 -5.06 -8.57
CA TRP A 511 5.74 -5.90 -8.93
C TRP A 511 4.88 -5.23 -10.01
N THR A 512 4.54 -3.95 -9.83
CA THR A 512 3.77 -3.18 -10.83
C THR A 512 4.53 -3.03 -12.15
N ALA A 513 5.86 -2.87 -12.12
CA ALA A 513 6.67 -2.92 -13.33
C ALA A 513 6.53 -4.26 -14.07
N GLY A 514 6.42 -5.37 -13.33
CA GLY A 514 6.16 -6.69 -13.90
C GLY A 514 4.73 -6.88 -14.43
N ALA A 515 3.74 -6.23 -13.83
CA ALA A 515 2.36 -6.25 -14.32
C ALA A 515 2.23 -5.52 -15.68
N VAL A 516 2.88 -4.36 -15.82
CA VAL A 516 2.90 -3.61 -17.09
C VAL A 516 3.57 -4.42 -18.20
N GLU A 517 4.60 -5.22 -17.90
CA GLU A 517 5.23 -6.11 -18.89
C GLU A 517 4.34 -7.27 -19.36
N ARG A 518 3.20 -7.52 -18.70
CA ARG A 518 2.26 -8.59 -19.03
C ARG A 518 1.09 -8.13 -19.89
N GLU A 519 0.87 -6.83 -20.03
CA GLU A 519 -0.24 -6.29 -20.84
C GLU A 519 -0.04 -6.61 -22.34
N ASP A 520 1.19 -6.91 -22.78
CA ASP A 520 1.53 -7.26 -24.16
C ASP A 520 1.45 -8.77 -24.48
N VAL A 521 0.92 -9.60 -23.57
CA VAL A 521 0.98 -11.08 -23.70
C VAL A 521 -0.43 -11.68 -23.74
N ASP A 522 -0.71 -12.47 -24.76
CA ASP A 522 -1.94 -13.27 -24.84
C ASP A 522 -1.96 -14.31 -23.71
N LEU A 523 -2.97 -14.24 -22.84
CA LEU A 523 -3.16 -15.10 -21.67
C LEU A 523 -4.12 -16.28 -21.94
N SER A 524 -4.48 -16.53 -23.21
CA SER A 524 -5.43 -17.59 -23.61
C SER A 524 -4.89 -19.01 -23.37
N GLU A 525 -3.57 -19.20 -23.35
CA GLU A 525 -2.92 -20.49 -23.06
C GLU A 525 -2.00 -20.39 -21.84
N TRP A 526 -2.17 -21.30 -20.87
CA TRP A 526 -1.38 -21.37 -19.62
C TRP A 526 -0.51 -22.63 -19.58
N PRO A 527 0.55 -22.75 -20.42
CA PRO A 527 1.44 -23.89 -20.32
C PRO A 527 2.20 -23.81 -18.98
N THR A 528 2.01 -24.83 -18.12
CA THR A 528 2.81 -24.99 -16.90
C THR A 528 4.13 -25.64 -17.26
N ASP A 529 5.25 -25.00 -16.93
CA ASP A 529 6.56 -25.57 -17.15
C ASP A 529 6.83 -26.67 -16.12
N ARG A 530 6.78 -27.93 -16.58
CA ARG A 530 7.06 -29.12 -15.75
C ARG A 530 8.48 -29.13 -15.20
N VAL A 531 9.43 -28.47 -15.88
CA VAL A 531 10.84 -28.43 -15.46
C VAL A 531 11.01 -27.56 -14.22
N ALA A 532 10.26 -26.47 -14.11
CA ALA A 532 10.26 -25.61 -12.93
C ALA A 532 9.42 -26.17 -11.77
N LEU A 533 8.50 -27.11 -12.03
CA LEU A 533 7.62 -27.69 -11.00
C LEU A 533 8.38 -28.50 -9.96
N VAL A 534 9.34 -29.35 -10.37
CA VAL A 534 10.08 -30.22 -9.45
C VAL A 534 10.89 -29.42 -8.42
N PRO A 535 11.73 -28.43 -8.82
CA PRO A 535 12.42 -27.57 -7.87
C PRO A 535 11.48 -26.73 -7.00
N ALA A 536 10.33 -26.30 -7.54
CA ALA A 536 9.34 -25.55 -6.77
C ALA A 536 8.75 -26.40 -5.63
N VAL A 537 8.32 -27.64 -5.91
CA VAL A 537 7.78 -28.56 -4.89
C VAL A 537 8.85 -28.90 -3.85
N ALA A 538 10.07 -29.22 -4.29
CA ALA A 538 11.17 -29.50 -3.38
C ALA A 538 11.47 -28.27 -2.49
N GLY A 539 11.55 -27.08 -3.07
CA GLY A 539 11.77 -25.83 -2.34
C GLY A 539 10.70 -25.56 -1.28
N VAL A 540 9.42 -25.84 -1.58
CA VAL A 540 8.33 -25.71 -0.61
C VAL A 540 8.48 -26.69 0.56
N LEU A 541 8.76 -27.97 0.28
CA LEU A 541 8.90 -28.99 1.32
C LEU A 541 10.06 -28.66 2.28
N TRP A 542 11.22 -28.32 1.72
CA TRP A 542 12.40 -27.96 2.52
C TRP A 542 12.22 -26.64 3.28
N ALA A 543 11.58 -25.64 2.67
CA ALA A 543 11.31 -24.37 3.33
C ALA A 543 10.29 -24.49 4.47
N ALA A 544 9.26 -25.34 4.32
CA ALA A 544 8.33 -25.64 5.41
C ALA A 544 9.11 -26.19 6.62
N GLY A 545 10.00 -27.16 6.40
CA GLY A 545 10.89 -27.65 7.45
C GLY A 545 11.79 -26.56 8.06
N ALA A 546 12.41 -25.73 7.23
CA ALA A 546 13.34 -24.68 7.68
C ALA A 546 12.68 -23.58 8.53
N PHE A 547 11.43 -23.23 8.23
CA PHE A 547 10.69 -22.18 8.93
C PHE A 547 9.83 -22.69 10.08
N LEU A 548 9.33 -23.93 10.02
CA LEU A 548 8.51 -24.50 11.09
C LEU A 548 9.35 -25.12 12.21
N LEU A 549 10.58 -25.56 11.92
CA LEU A 549 11.49 -26.17 12.91
C LEU A 549 12.57 -25.18 13.38
N PRO A 550 13.11 -25.36 14.60
CA PRO A 550 14.18 -24.53 15.12
C PRO A 550 15.46 -24.69 14.30
N VAL A 551 16.14 -23.57 14.06
CA VAL A 551 17.47 -23.51 13.42
C VAL A 551 18.59 -23.57 14.47
N LEU A 552 18.30 -23.16 15.69
CA LEU A 552 19.20 -23.17 16.84
C LEU A 552 18.48 -23.86 17.99
N GLU A 553 19.15 -24.80 18.65
CA GLU A 553 18.67 -25.49 19.84
C GLU A 553 19.67 -25.27 20.99
N SER A 554 19.16 -25.06 22.20
CA SER A 554 19.94 -25.19 23.43
C SER A 554 19.03 -25.51 24.61
N GLU A 555 19.60 -26.01 25.71
CA GLU A 555 18.83 -26.38 26.91
C GLU A 555 18.32 -25.14 27.67
N GLU A 556 19.02 -24.02 27.58
CA GLU A 556 18.73 -22.78 28.31
C GLU A 556 17.96 -21.72 27.49
N PHE A 557 17.79 -21.93 26.18
CA PHE A 557 17.16 -20.96 25.28
C PHE A 557 16.14 -21.62 24.36
N ALA A 558 14.89 -21.18 24.50
CA ALA A 558 13.80 -21.55 23.60
C ALA A 558 13.67 -20.51 22.47
N PRO A 559 14.03 -20.83 21.22
CA PRO A 559 13.87 -19.89 20.12
C PRO A 559 12.39 -19.62 19.81
N ALA A 560 12.10 -18.45 19.24
CA ALA A 560 10.79 -18.16 18.67
C ALA A 560 10.48 -19.17 17.55
N GLY A 561 9.32 -19.83 17.65
CA GLY A 561 8.86 -20.82 16.68
C GLY A 561 7.43 -20.56 16.22
N VAL A 562 7.04 -21.16 15.10
CA VAL A 562 5.65 -21.10 14.60
C VAL A 562 4.76 -22.09 15.35
N LEU A 563 5.30 -23.28 15.67
CA LEU A 563 4.56 -24.35 16.33
C LEU A 563 4.65 -24.27 17.86
N GLU A 564 5.79 -23.79 18.37
CA GLU A 564 6.10 -23.69 19.79
C GLU A 564 6.66 -22.29 20.07
N ASN A 565 6.29 -21.69 21.20
CA ASN A 565 6.72 -20.33 21.61
C ASN A 565 6.45 -19.26 20.55
N PHE A 566 5.17 -19.07 20.22
CA PHE A 566 4.74 -18.06 19.25
C PHE A 566 4.94 -16.65 19.79
N GLN A 567 5.84 -15.90 19.17
CA GLN A 567 6.22 -14.54 19.54
C GLN A 567 6.10 -13.60 18.34
N ILE A 568 6.38 -12.30 18.53
CA ILE A 568 6.42 -11.32 17.44
C ILE A 568 7.43 -11.76 16.37
N ALA A 569 8.57 -12.31 16.79
CA ALA A 569 9.58 -12.91 15.92
C ALA A 569 9.06 -14.11 15.08
N SER A 570 8.03 -14.83 15.53
CA SER A 570 7.44 -15.96 14.77
C SER A 570 6.73 -15.49 13.49
N TRP A 571 6.24 -14.24 13.45
CA TRP A 571 5.69 -13.65 12.23
C TRP A 571 6.75 -13.51 11.12
N ALA A 572 8.02 -13.31 11.47
CA ALA A 572 9.10 -13.31 10.48
C ALA A 572 9.23 -14.67 9.79
N GLN A 573 9.08 -15.77 10.53
CA GLN A 573 9.13 -17.13 9.97
C GLN A 573 7.97 -17.38 9.01
N ILE A 574 6.76 -16.94 9.38
CA ILE A 574 5.57 -17.01 8.52
C ILE A 574 5.78 -16.21 7.24
N LEU A 575 6.27 -14.97 7.34
CA LEU A 575 6.53 -14.12 6.18
C LEU A 575 7.57 -14.76 5.24
N GLY A 576 8.65 -15.31 5.78
CA GLY A 576 9.66 -16.04 5.01
C GLY A 576 9.08 -17.24 4.27
N LEU A 577 8.29 -18.07 4.97
CA LEU A 577 7.63 -19.23 4.39
C LEU A 577 6.65 -18.82 3.28
N LEU A 578 5.80 -17.82 3.51
CA LEU A 578 4.86 -17.30 2.52
C LEU A 578 5.59 -16.74 1.28
N GLY A 579 6.74 -16.09 1.48
CA GLY A 579 7.60 -15.62 0.38
C GLY A 579 8.08 -16.76 -0.50
N VAL A 580 8.59 -17.84 0.09
CA VAL A 580 9.04 -19.03 -0.64
C VAL A 580 7.88 -19.75 -1.32
N LEU A 581 6.75 -19.92 -0.63
CA LEU A 581 5.53 -20.51 -1.19
C LEU A 581 5.03 -19.73 -2.41
N GLY A 582 4.95 -18.40 -2.29
CA GLY A 582 4.52 -17.51 -3.37
C GLY A 582 5.46 -17.58 -4.58
N ALA A 583 6.77 -17.55 -4.34
CA ALA A 583 7.78 -17.69 -5.39
C ALA A 583 7.67 -19.04 -6.12
N SER A 584 7.57 -20.14 -5.37
CA SER A 584 7.45 -21.49 -5.90
C SER A 584 6.12 -21.74 -6.62
N ALA A 585 5.02 -21.11 -6.19
CA ALA A 585 3.73 -21.20 -6.89
C ALA A 585 3.73 -20.43 -8.22
N LEU A 586 4.47 -19.32 -8.29
CA LEU A 586 4.56 -18.46 -9.48
C LEU A 586 5.61 -18.95 -10.49
N ALA A 587 6.71 -19.57 -10.04
CA ALA A 587 7.83 -19.96 -10.90
C ALA A 587 7.44 -20.90 -12.07
N PRO A 588 6.63 -21.97 -11.88
CA PRO A 588 6.20 -22.84 -12.97
C PRO A 588 5.34 -22.17 -14.04
N ARG A 589 4.84 -20.95 -13.76
CA ARG A 589 3.99 -20.14 -14.65
C ARG A 589 4.72 -18.91 -15.18
N ALA A 590 5.99 -18.74 -14.86
CA ALA A 590 6.79 -17.59 -15.27
C ALA A 590 7.70 -17.95 -16.45
N ARG A 591 8.15 -16.93 -17.21
CA ARG A 591 9.19 -17.13 -18.23
C ARG A 591 10.46 -17.62 -17.54
N PRO A 592 11.32 -18.41 -18.20
CA PRO A 592 12.41 -19.10 -17.52
C PRO A 592 13.38 -18.18 -16.78
N VAL A 593 13.73 -17.04 -17.38
CA VAL A 593 14.57 -16.00 -16.76
C VAL A 593 13.91 -15.42 -15.49
N GLN A 594 12.59 -15.29 -15.49
CA GLN A 594 11.81 -14.76 -14.35
C GLN A 594 11.61 -15.81 -13.26
N ALA A 595 11.35 -17.06 -13.64
CA ALA A 595 11.31 -18.21 -12.75
C ALA A 595 12.63 -18.39 -12.00
N ALA A 596 13.77 -18.26 -12.71
CA ALA A 596 15.09 -18.27 -12.09
C ALA A 596 15.25 -17.13 -11.07
N GLY A 597 14.78 -15.92 -11.39
CA GLY A 597 14.74 -14.81 -10.44
C GLY A 597 13.91 -15.11 -9.19
N LEU A 598 12.71 -15.68 -9.34
CA LEU A 598 11.86 -16.07 -8.20
C LEU A 598 12.55 -17.12 -7.31
N PHE A 599 13.19 -18.13 -7.89
CA PHE A 599 13.95 -19.12 -7.14
C PHE A 599 15.17 -18.52 -6.42
N LEU A 600 15.88 -17.58 -7.05
CA LEU A 600 16.98 -16.86 -6.40
C LEU A 600 16.49 -16.01 -5.22
N GLY A 601 15.35 -15.32 -5.37
CA GLY A 601 14.73 -14.55 -4.28
C GLY A 601 14.31 -15.43 -3.11
N ALA A 602 13.70 -16.59 -3.38
CA ALA A 602 13.32 -17.57 -2.36
C ALA A 602 14.55 -18.20 -1.67
N ALA A 603 15.59 -18.53 -2.44
CA ALA A 603 16.85 -19.03 -1.89
C ALA A 603 17.51 -18.00 -0.96
N ALA A 604 17.43 -16.71 -1.29
CA ALA A 604 17.97 -15.65 -0.44
C ALA A 604 17.26 -15.56 0.93
N LEU A 605 15.93 -15.76 0.98
CA LEU A 605 15.20 -15.84 2.25
C LEU A 605 15.63 -17.05 3.10
N LEU A 606 15.86 -18.21 2.46
CA LEU A 606 16.39 -19.40 3.16
C LEU A 606 17.83 -19.20 3.63
N VAL A 607 18.67 -18.50 2.86
CA VAL A 607 20.04 -18.14 3.30
C VAL A 607 19.99 -17.31 4.58
N LEU A 608 19.10 -16.32 4.67
CA LEU A 608 18.92 -15.54 5.90
C LEU A 608 18.46 -16.41 7.07
N ARG A 609 17.54 -17.36 6.83
CA ARG A 609 17.10 -18.31 7.85
C ARG A 609 18.24 -19.22 8.33
N VAL A 610 19.07 -19.73 7.43
CA VAL A 610 20.22 -20.59 7.79
C VAL A 610 21.33 -19.80 8.50
N LEU A 611 21.54 -18.53 8.11
CA LEU A 611 22.52 -17.64 8.76
C LEU A 611 22.17 -17.28 10.19
N GLU A 612 20.93 -17.52 10.64
CA GLU A 612 20.54 -17.34 12.03
C GLU A 612 21.41 -18.13 12.99
N PHE A 613 21.70 -19.40 12.74
CA PHE A 613 22.56 -20.17 13.64
C PHE A 613 23.97 -19.56 13.81
N PRO A 614 24.81 -19.43 12.75
CA PRO A 614 26.19 -18.97 12.94
C PRO A 614 26.30 -17.53 13.43
N LEU A 615 25.33 -16.66 13.11
CA LEU A 615 25.36 -15.26 13.52
C LEU A 615 24.80 -15.02 14.92
N THR A 616 24.17 -16.04 15.51
CA THR A 616 23.43 -15.89 16.76
C THR A 616 23.71 -16.97 17.80
N ALA A 617 24.54 -17.95 17.47
CA ALA A 617 25.00 -19.01 18.37
C ALA A 617 25.59 -18.47 19.68
N ALA A 618 26.19 -17.28 19.67
CA ALA A 618 26.74 -16.64 20.88
C ALA A 618 25.69 -16.32 21.97
N ARG A 619 24.39 -16.46 21.68
CA ARG A 619 23.31 -16.28 22.68
C ARG A 619 23.25 -17.38 23.74
N ALA A 620 23.75 -18.58 23.42
CA ALA A 620 23.72 -19.72 24.33
C ALA A 620 25.06 -20.45 24.27
N LEU A 621 25.61 -20.81 25.44
CA LEU A 621 26.90 -21.50 25.53
C LEU A 621 26.85 -22.88 24.87
N ASP A 622 25.70 -23.57 24.95
CA ASP A 622 25.47 -24.90 24.39
C ASP A 622 24.67 -24.87 23.07
N ALA A 623 24.79 -23.81 22.28
CA ALA A 623 24.06 -23.66 21.02
C ALA A 623 24.45 -24.75 20.00
N GLN A 624 23.47 -25.56 19.61
CA GLN A 624 23.61 -26.62 18.61
C GLN A 624 22.76 -26.34 17.36
N PRO A 625 23.18 -26.83 16.17
CA PRO A 625 22.42 -26.65 14.94
C PRO A 625 21.15 -27.52 14.96
N GLY A 626 19.99 -26.88 14.95
CA GLY A 626 18.70 -27.56 14.90
C GLY A 626 18.38 -28.14 13.51
N PRO A 627 17.32 -28.97 13.39
CA PRO A 627 16.94 -29.61 12.14
C PRO A 627 16.55 -28.60 11.05
N GLY A 628 16.00 -27.45 11.44
CA GLY A 628 15.63 -26.37 10.50
C GLY A 628 16.82 -25.86 9.68
N LEU A 629 18.03 -25.86 10.25
CA LEU A 629 19.25 -25.44 9.55
C LEU A 629 19.55 -26.32 8.34
N TRP A 630 19.52 -27.64 8.55
CA TRP A 630 19.84 -28.62 7.51
C TRP A 630 18.79 -28.65 6.41
N LEU A 631 17.50 -28.57 6.79
CA LEU A 631 16.40 -28.47 5.84
C LEU A 631 16.48 -27.17 5.03
N GLY A 632 16.85 -26.06 5.67
CA GLY A 632 17.13 -24.80 4.99
C GLY A 632 18.24 -24.92 3.96
N ALA A 633 19.36 -25.56 4.32
CA ALA A 633 20.47 -25.81 3.41
C ALA A 633 20.06 -26.66 2.19
N CYS A 634 19.29 -27.73 2.40
CA CYS A 634 18.72 -28.54 1.31
C CYS A 634 17.80 -27.71 0.41
N GLY A 635 16.97 -26.84 0.99
CA GLY A 635 16.09 -25.94 0.26
C GLY A 635 16.84 -24.92 -0.61
N ILE A 636 17.93 -24.35 -0.09
CA ILE A 636 18.83 -23.46 -0.86
C ILE A 636 19.37 -24.19 -2.09
N VAL A 637 19.92 -25.39 -1.90
CA VAL A 637 20.47 -26.19 -3.00
C VAL A 637 19.40 -26.51 -4.05
N ALA A 638 18.21 -26.92 -3.61
CA ALA A 638 17.09 -27.24 -4.52
C ALA A 638 16.66 -26.04 -5.37
N LEU A 639 16.54 -24.86 -4.76
CA LEU A 639 16.12 -23.63 -5.46
C LEU A 639 17.21 -23.08 -6.38
N LEU A 640 18.48 -23.11 -5.96
CA LEU A 640 19.61 -22.72 -6.83
C LEU A 640 19.75 -23.67 -8.02
N ALA A 641 19.62 -24.97 -7.80
CA ALA A 641 19.59 -25.95 -8.89
C ALA A 641 18.41 -25.69 -9.84
N GLY A 642 17.22 -25.40 -9.30
CA GLY A 642 16.05 -25.02 -10.09
C GLY A 642 16.28 -23.81 -10.98
N ALA A 643 16.86 -22.74 -10.42
CA ALA A 643 17.23 -21.55 -11.18
C ALA A 643 18.22 -21.88 -12.32
N GLY A 644 19.22 -22.72 -12.05
CA GLY A 644 20.21 -23.15 -13.04
C GLY A 644 19.61 -24.01 -14.16
N ILE A 645 18.72 -24.95 -13.82
CA ILE A 645 18.05 -25.83 -14.78
C ILE A 645 17.20 -25.01 -15.75
N VAL A 646 16.36 -24.13 -15.21
CA VAL A 646 15.43 -23.32 -16.02
C VAL A 646 16.20 -22.38 -16.97
N LEU A 647 17.31 -21.78 -16.52
CA LEU A 647 18.18 -20.98 -17.40
C LEU A 647 18.86 -21.81 -18.51
N ARG A 648 19.23 -23.06 -18.23
CA ARG A 648 19.89 -23.95 -19.22
C ARG A 648 18.94 -24.42 -20.32
N VAL A 649 17.70 -24.77 -19.98
CA VAL A 649 16.69 -25.21 -20.96
C VAL A 649 16.45 -24.13 -22.01
N THR A 650 16.29 -22.88 -21.55
CA THR A 650 16.11 -21.71 -22.43
C THR A 650 17.24 -21.53 -23.47
N ARG A 651 18.49 -21.82 -23.09
CA ARG A 651 19.64 -21.69 -24.00
C ARG A 651 19.65 -22.78 -25.07
N ARG A 652 19.17 -23.99 -24.76
CA ARG A 652 19.09 -25.09 -25.73
C ARG A 652 18.01 -24.85 -26.79
N ASP A 653 16.87 -24.27 -26.40
CA ASP A 653 15.80 -23.96 -27.34
C ASP A 653 16.14 -22.77 -28.27
N ALA A 654 17.06 -21.91 -27.84
CA ALA A 654 17.55 -20.77 -28.63
C ALA A 654 18.64 -21.14 -29.65
N ASP A 655 19.21 -22.35 -29.58
CA ASP A 655 20.24 -22.83 -30.52
C ASP A 655 19.61 -23.77 -31.58
N PRO A 656 19.32 -23.28 -32.80
CA PRO A 656 18.68 -24.07 -33.85
C PRO A 656 19.57 -25.20 -34.39
N SER A 657 20.86 -25.25 -34.03
CA SER A 657 21.80 -26.24 -34.53
C SER A 657 21.58 -27.66 -33.99
N HIS A 658 20.78 -27.82 -32.93
CA HIS A 658 20.49 -29.10 -32.29
C HIS A 658 19.16 -29.77 -32.71
N ARG A 659 18.41 -29.19 -33.66
CA ARG A 659 17.19 -29.82 -34.24
C ARG A 659 17.49 -30.56 -35.55
N ARG A 660 18.52 -31.42 -35.57
CA ARG A 660 18.77 -32.36 -36.67
C ARG A 660 18.79 -33.79 -36.17
#